data_AF-W9RKY8-F1
#
_entry.id   AF-W9RKY8-F1
#
_cell.length_a   1.000
_cell.length_b   1.000
_cell.length_c   1.000
_cell.angle_alpha   90.00
_cell.angle_beta   90.00
_cell.angle_gamma   90.00
#
_symmetry.space_group_name_H-M   'P 1'
#
loop_
_entity.id
_entity.type
_entity.pdbx_description
1 polymer ?
#
loop_
_entity_poly.entity_id
_entity_poly.type
_entity_poly.pdbx_seq_one_letter_code
_entity_poly.pdbx_strand_id
1 'polypeptide(L)'
;MDPPDDIADQFSLFPPIPFTLYDPHEIPNPEPIPGFLPNFNPNPNQNSDPTSFPSSSQVSETGSSHILSFSIPKKRRRGRPQRSSTSFNIAHFPNGTDLNPNGNDFTSASSNSISVNSIRNNVGNANSLPRAAPDTSDEIIVINRESTAEAVVALTAGFPADSLTDEEIDAGVLPVIGGIEQVNYILIRNHIIAKWRENVSNWVTKEMFVDTIPKHCHTLLDSAYNYLVSHGYINFGVAPAIKEKIPSEPSKPNVVVIGAGLAGLAAARQMMRVGFKVTVLEGRKRAGGRVYTKKMEGGNRVFAAADLGGSVLTGTLGNPLGIVARQLGSTFHKVRDKCPLYSSEGKPVDHDMDMKVEYDFNHLLDKASRLRQLMGDVSVDVSLGAALETFRQVYGDDVDAEEMKLFNWHLANLEYANAGLISKLSLAFWDQDDPYDMGGDHCFLPGGNGRLVQALAENVPILYEKTVNTIRYGNHGVQVVAGNQVFECDMALCTVPLGVLKSGSIKFIPELPQRKLDGIKRLGFGLLNKVAMLFPHAFWGTDLDTFGHLSDDPSRRGEFFLFYSYATVAGGPLLIALVAGEAAHKFECMPPTDAVTLVLQILKGIYEPQGINVPEPIQTVCTRWGSDPFSLGSYSNVAVGASGDDYDILAESVGDGRLFFAGEATTRRYPATMHGAFLTGLREAANMAHHANARSLKIKVGRNPSKNAHSCASLLADLFREPDLEFGSFSIIFGRKNADPKSPAILRVTFNEPRKKSHEGSKPDQQHSNKLLFQQLQSHFNQQQQLHVYTLLSRQQALELREVRGGDEMRLNYLCEKLGVKLVGRKGLGSTADSVIAAIKAQRGNRKPTSTSGTSKLKTGTLKRKLVRRAKVVGKRNGLATPPNSNFVNGKVSEETRTVHQASSTTLGPGKQLTTFLLTSDCGLSSGTGFCFILTLSAKAH
;
A
#
# COMPACT_ATOMS: atom_id res chain seq x y z
N MET A 1 -21.18 0.89 -45.36
CA MET A 1 -20.95 2.31 -45.69
C MET A 1 -19.49 2.54 -45.39
N ASP A 2 -18.69 2.61 -46.43
CA ASP A 2 -17.26 2.84 -46.34
C ASP A 2 -17.01 4.35 -46.51
N PRO A 3 -16.10 4.96 -45.72
CA PRO A 3 -15.70 6.35 -45.93
C PRO A 3 -14.76 6.45 -47.15
N PRO A 4 -14.73 7.60 -47.86
CA PRO A 4 -13.82 7.79 -48.99
C PRO A 4 -12.41 8.19 -48.54
N ASP A 5 -11.41 7.68 -49.25
CA ASP A 5 -10.07 8.28 -49.29
C ASP A 5 -10.10 9.47 -50.29
N ASP A 6 -9.71 10.67 -49.84
CA ASP A 6 -8.77 11.56 -50.53
C ASP A 6 -8.59 12.90 -49.78
N ILE A 7 -7.33 13.30 -49.59
CA ILE A 7 -6.76 14.66 -49.61
C ILE A 7 -5.35 14.56 -49.03
N ALA A 8 -4.36 14.63 -49.93
CA ALA A 8 -2.96 14.88 -49.61
C ALA A 8 -2.52 16.19 -50.29
N ASP A 9 -1.28 16.63 -50.03
CA ASP A 9 -0.60 17.75 -50.69
C ASP A 9 -1.26 19.13 -50.66
N GLN A 10 -1.14 19.83 -49.51
CA GLN A 10 -1.12 21.30 -49.51
C GLN A 10 -0.33 21.95 -48.36
N PHE A 11 0.92 21.52 -48.13
CA PHE A 11 1.86 22.16 -47.18
C PHE A 11 3.27 22.35 -47.78
N SER A 12 3.40 23.30 -48.72
CA SER A 12 4.66 23.59 -49.41
C SER A 12 4.85 25.09 -49.71
N LEU A 13 4.69 25.96 -48.69
CA LEU A 13 4.80 27.42 -48.89
C LEU A 13 5.29 28.23 -47.66
N PHE A 14 6.43 27.84 -47.05
CA PHE A 14 7.17 28.71 -46.13
C PHE A 14 8.70 28.62 -46.36
N PRO A 15 9.44 29.75 -46.35
CA PRO A 15 10.88 29.77 -46.63
C PRO A 15 11.74 29.42 -45.39
N PRO A 16 12.98 28.92 -45.57
CA PRO A 16 13.85 28.49 -44.49
C PRO A 16 14.56 29.64 -43.77
N ILE A 17 14.73 29.50 -42.45
CA ILE A 17 15.60 30.35 -41.61
C ILE A 17 16.85 29.51 -41.24
N PRO A 18 18.08 30.04 -41.44
CA PRO A 18 19.29 29.25 -41.29
C PRO A 18 19.70 29.04 -39.82
N PHE A 19 20.06 27.80 -39.48
CA PHE A 19 20.75 27.46 -38.23
C PHE A 19 22.21 27.11 -38.52
N THR A 20 23.14 27.82 -37.89
CA THR A 20 24.58 27.49 -37.92
C THR A 20 24.90 26.42 -36.90
N LEU A 21 25.47 25.30 -37.36
CA LEU A 21 26.03 24.26 -36.48
C LEU A 21 27.32 24.77 -35.81
N TYR A 22 27.59 24.27 -34.60
CA TYR A 22 28.89 24.38 -33.94
C TYR A 22 29.30 23.01 -33.37
N ASP A 23 30.59 22.69 -33.49
CA ASP A 23 31.14 21.33 -33.31
C ASP A 23 31.80 21.19 -31.91
N PRO A 24 31.45 20.19 -31.08
CA PRO A 24 31.88 20.14 -29.68
C PRO A 24 33.13 19.26 -29.45
N HIS A 25 34.31 19.76 -29.82
CA HIS A 25 35.60 19.20 -29.39
C HIS A 25 36.58 20.29 -28.91
N GLU A 26 37.49 19.88 -28.02
CA GLU A 26 38.56 20.68 -27.36
C GLU A 26 38.14 21.72 -26.29
N ILE A 27 38.41 21.39 -25.01
CA ILE A 27 38.66 22.35 -23.91
C ILE A 27 39.81 21.80 -23.05
N PRO A 28 40.95 22.53 -22.89
CA PRO A 28 42.03 22.17 -21.97
C PRO A 28 41.90 22.86 -20.58
N ASN A 29 42.77 22.46 -19.64
CA ASN A 29 42.70 22.79 -18.20
C ASN A 29 42.89 24.28 -17.83
N PRO A 30 42.33 24.75 -16.69
CA PRO A 30 42.56 26.09 -16.12
C PRO A 30 43.54 26.11 -14.91
N GLU A 31 44.37 27.16 -14.80
CA GLU A 31 45.05 27.70 -13.59
C GLU A 31 45.88 28.96 -14.01
N PRO A 32 46.43 29.82 -13.11
CA PRO A 32 45.91 30.29 -11.80
C PRO A 32 46.13 31.82 -11.48
N ILE A 33 45.30 32.41 -10.59
CA ILE A 33 45.67 33.48 -9.59
C ILE A 33 46.05 34.90 -10.17
N PRO A 34 46.18 36.07 -9.45
CA PRO A 34 45.93 36.46 -8.02
C PRO A 34 45.02 37.71 -7.75
N GLY A 35 44.58 37.89 -6.47
CA GLY A 35 45.08 39.05 -5.67
C GLY A 35 44.17 40.17 -5.09
N PHE A 36 44.04 40.17 -3.75
CA PHE A 36 44.01 41.34 -2.82
C PHE A 36 42.75 42.20 -2.48
N LEU A 37 42.76 42.69 -1.23
CA LEU A 37 41.82 43.57 -0.49
C LEU A 37 42.48 44.96 -0.23
N PRO A 38 41.76 45.99 0.26
CA PRO A 38 41.83 46.29 1.71
C PRO A 38 40.57 46.94 2.37
N ASN A 39 40.60 47.09 3.70
CA ASN A 39 39.64 47.87 4.52
C ASN A 39 39.82 49.40 4.35
N PHE A 40 38.81 50.22 4.74
CA PHE A 40 38.86 51.11 5.91
C PHE A 40 37.51 51.84 6.18
N ASN A 41 37.35 52.35 7.41
CA ASN A 41 36.23 53.17 7.90
C ASN A 41 36.73 54.62 8.12
N PRO A 42 35.90 55.68 7.94
CA PRO A 42 35.52 56.46 9.13
C PRO A 42 34.12 57.14 9.10
N ASN A 43 33.69 57.60 10.28
CA ASN A 43 32.50 58.43 10.54
C ASN A 43 32.87 59.94 10.60
N PRO A 44 31.93 60.90 10.47
CA PRO A 44 31.53 61.64 11.68
C PRO A 44 30.06 62.15 11.77
N ASN A 45 29.69 62.45 13.03
CA ASN A 45 28.48 63.11 13.56
C ASN A 45 27.97 64.32 12.74
N GLN A 46 26.70 64.74 12.77
CA GLN A 46 25.76 65.00 13.90
C GLN A 46 24.29 64.86 13.41
N ASN A 47 23.19 64.81 14.18
CA ASN A 47 22.83 64.89 15.62
C ASN A 47 21.39 64.29 15.79
N SER A 48 20.74 64.12 16.96
CA SER A 48 21.06 64.29 18.40
C SER A 48 20.04 63.51 19.27
N ASP A 49 20.41 63.22 20.52
CA ASP A 49 19.61 62.58 21.60
C ASP A 49 18.92 63.64 22.52
N PRO A 50 18.25 63.32 23.68
CA PRO A 50 18.12 62.07 24.47
C PRO A 50 16.64 61.65 24.75
N THR A 51 16.24 60.63 25.55
CA THR A 51 16.71 59.95 26.79
C THR A 51 16.21 58.48 26.85
N SER A 52 16.65 57.53 27.71
CA SER A 52 17.84 57.38 28.59
C SER A 52 18.06 55.89 28.99
N PHE A 53 19.32 55.47 29.15
CA PHE A 53 19.83 54.16 29.64
C PHE A 53 19.61 53.94 31.17
N PRO A 54 19.82 52.74 31.82
CA PRO A 54 20.84 51.65 31.61
C PRO A 54 20.25 50.24 31.29
N SER A 55 20.92 49.26 30.68
CA SER A 55 22.29 48.67 30.78
C SER A 55 22.48 47.69 31.98
N SER A 56 23.19 46.55 31.90
CA SER A 56 24.07 46.01 30.83
C SER A 56 24.32 44.47 30.92
N SER A 57 24.50 43.83 29.74
CA SER A 57 25.49 42.77 29.40
C SER A 57 25.64 41.45 30.22
N GLN A 58 25.54 40.29 29.56
CA GLN A 58 26.69 39.46 29.09
C GLN A 58 26.20 38.21 28.32
N VAL A 59 27.12 37.37 27.81
CA VAL A 59 26.89 36.32 26.79
C VAL A 59 27.17 34.91 27.34
N SER A 60 26.34 33.92 26.98
CA SER A 60 26.72 32.50 26.96
C SER A 60 25.84 31.68 26.01
N GLU A 61 26.43 30.68 25.36
CA GLU A 61 25.72 29.68 24.55
C GLU A 61 25.16 28.58 25.47
N THR A 62 23.93 28.10 25.21
CA THR A 62 23.50 26.74 25.57
C THR A 62 22.42 26.27 24.60
N GLY A 63 22.50 25.02 24.14
CA GLY A 63 21.46 24.41 23.30
C GLY A 63 20.29 23.87 24.14
N SER A 64 19.05 24.11 23.72
CA SER A 64 17.84 23.59 24.37
C SER A 64 17.09 22.63 23.43
N SER A 65 17.10 21.34 23.77
CA SER A 65 16.32 20.31 23.07
C SER A 65 14.87 20.30 23.55
N HIS A 66 14.00 21.06 22.88
CA HIS A 66 12.58 21.11 23.20
C HIS A 66 11.84 19.83 22.77
N ILE A 67 11.85 18.84 23.66
CA ILE A 67 10.97 17.67 23.62
C ILE A 67 9.53 18.14 23.86
N LEU A 68 8.65 17.95 22.87
CA LEU A 68 7.22 18.18 23.03
C LEU A 68 6.58 17.04 23.82
N SER A 69 5.91 17.37 24.92
CA SER A 69 5.29 16.40 25.82
C SER A 69 3.89 15.99 25.36
N PHE A 70 3.69 14.67 25.17
CA PHE A 70 2.40 14.11 24.78
C PHE A 70 1.34 14.32 25.86
N SER A 71 0.25 15.02 25.51
CA SER A 71 -0.85 15.36 26.42
C SER A 71 -2.06 14.45 26.18
N ILE A 72 -2.33 13.54 27.12
CA ILE A 72 -3.48 12.60 27.04
C ILE A 72 -4.80 13.36 27.31
N PRO A 73 -5.79 13.36 26.38
CA PRO A 73 -7.05 14.06 26.57
C PRO A 73 -7.94 13.44 27.67
N LYS A 74 -8.00 14.07 28.85
CA LYS A 74 -8.93 13.68 29.93
C LYS A 74 -10.34 14.21 29.66
N LYS A 75 -11.29 13.33 29.31
CA LYS A 75 -12.72 13.69 29.14
C LYS A 75 -13.26 14.36 30.42
N ARG A 76 -13.58 15.65 30.33
CA ARG A 76 -13.96 16.50 31.48
C ARG A 76 -15.47 16.76 31.49
N ARG A 77 -16.24 15.94 32.22
CA ARG A 77 -17.67 16.18 32.47
C ARG A 77 -17.86 17.57 33.11
N ARG A 78 -18.74 18.41 32.54
CA ARG A 78 -19.33 19.56 33.24
C ARG A 78 -20.34 19.04 34.27
N GLY A 79 -20.48 19.72 35.41
CA GLY A 79 -21.37 19.32 36.51
C GLY A 79 -22.17 20.48 37.10
N ARG A 80 -23.08 20.15 38.03
CA ARG A 80 -23.87 21.10 38.85
C ARG A 80 -24.19 20.43 40.22
N PRO A 81 -24.69 21.14 41.25
CA PRO A 81 -23.80 21.43 42.40
C PRO A 81 -24.40 21.11 43.78
N GLN A 82 -23.55 21.07 44.82
CA GLN A 82 -23.96 21.41 46.20
C GLN A 82 -22.77 21.90 47.05
N ARG A 83 -23.00 22.24 48.33
CA ARG A 83 -22.19 23.18 49.13
C ARG A 83 -21.47 22.57 50.37
N SER A 84 -20.36 23.22 50.74
CA SER A 84 -19.91 23.60 52.11
C SER A 84 -19.65 22.55 53.21
N SER A 85 -18.37 22.35 53.54
CA SER A 85 -17.73 22.64 54.85
C SER A 85 -16.18 22.52 54.69
N THR A 86 -15.25 23.33 55.23
CA THR A 86 -15.00 24.04 56.51
C THR A 86 -14.83 23.10 57.71
N SER A 87 -13.70 23.04 58.45
CA SER A 87 -12.38 23.72 58.39
C SER A 87 -11.37 22.91 59.23
N PHE A 88 -10.06 23.26 59.23
CA PHE A 88 -9.29 23.65 60.43
C PHE A 88 -7.80 23.93 60.11
N ASN A 89 -7.19 24.83 60.89
CA ASN A 89 -5.77 25.22 60.84
C ASN A 89 -5.03 24.70 62.10
N ILE A 90 -3.70 24.61 62.03
CA ILE A 90 -2.73 25.34 62.89
C ILE A 90 -1.29 24.93 62.52
N ALA A 91 -0.33 25.82 62.73
CA ALA A 91 1.11 25.56 62.61
C ALA A 91 1.86 26.24 63.75
N HIS A 92 2.97 25.64 64.22
CA HIS A 92 4.04 26.36 64.95
C HIS A 92 5.39 25.61 64.93
N PHE A 93 6.46 26.40 64.96
CA PHE A 93 7.88 26.09 65.22
C PHE A 93 8.15 26.15 66.76
N PRO A 94 9.34 25.83 67.36
CA PRO A 94 10.69 26.14 66.85
C PRO A 94 11.91 25.24 67.26
N ASN A 95 13.11 25.66 66.80
CA ASN A 95 14.50 25.61 67.36
C ASN A 95 14.98 24.45 68.27
N GLY A 96 16.25 24.01 68.25
CA GLY A 96 17.44 24.44 67.46
C GLY A 96 18.78 23.91 68.07
N THR A 97 19.94 24.37 67.57
CA THR A 97 21.34 24.20 68.11
C THR A 97 21.93 22.75 68.17
N ASP A 98 23.24 22.46 67.96
CA ASP A 98 24.40 23.33 67.65
C ASP A 98 25.62 22.64 66.96
N LEU A 99 26.41 23.47 66.23
CA LEU A 99 27.89 23.50 66.00
C LEU A 99 28.72 22.30 65.45
N ASN A 100 29.13 22.39 64.16
CA ASN A 100 30.45 22.81 63.58
C ASN A 100 31.79 22.63 64.40
N PRO A 101 33.04 22.70 63.82
CA PRO A 101 33.43 23.28 62.51
C PRO A 101 34.60 22.65 61.66
N ASN A 102 34.68 23.08 60.38
CA ASN A 102 35.86 23.23 59.46
C ASN A 102 36.74 22.00 59.08
N GLY A 103 37.30 21.90 57.86
CA GLY A 103 37.20 22.74 56.66
C GLY A 103 38.16 22.35 55.50
N ASN A 104 38.12 23.11 54.40
CA ASN A 104 39.03 23.17 53.23
C ASN A 104 39.15 21.97 52.24
N ASP A 105 38.45 22.11 51.09
CA ASP A 105 38.98 22.34 49.72
C ASP A 105 40.07 21.48 49.02
N PHE A 106 40.07 21.65 47.68
CA PHE A 106 41.09 21.36 46.65
C PHE A 106 41.18 19.97 45.96
N THR A 107 40.36 19.85 44.91
CA THR A 107 40.75 19.55 43.49
C THR A 107 41.35 18.20 43.03
N SER A 108 40.82 17.79 41.86
CA SER A 108 41.51 17.25 40.67
C SER A 108 42.15 15.85 40.65
N ALA A 109 41.41 14.94 39.99
CA ALA A 109 41.80 14.32 38.71
C ALA A 109 42.74 13.08 38.65
N SER A 110 42.75 12.49 37.45
CA SER A 110 43.70 11.49 36.88
C SER A 110 43.78 10.07 37.48
N SER A 111 42.92 9.20 36.92
CA SER A 111 43.31 8.00 36.13
C SER A 111 44.20 6.88 36.70
N ASN A 112 43.82 5.64 36.32
CA ASN A 112 44.67 4.43 36.18
C ASN A 112 45.19 3.78 37.50
N SER A 113 45.38 2.46 37.60
CA SER A 113 44.99 1.32 36.73
C SER A 113 45.28 -0.03 37.44
N ILE A 114 44.80 -1.16 36.88
CA ILE A 114 45.40 -2.52 36.98
C ILE A 114 45.53 -3.11 38.42
N SER A 115 44.60 -3.97 38.90
CA SER A 115 44.43 -5.42 38.63
C SER A 115 45.09 -6.37 39.66
N VAL A 116 44.79 -7.68 39.55
CA VAL A 116 45.52 -8.86 40.10
C VAL A 116 45.13 -9.38 41.51
N ASN A 117 44.13 -10.28 41.52
CA ASN A 117 44.14 -11.68 42.02
C ASN A 117 44.58 -12.10 43.45
N SER A 118 44.13 -13.32 43.82
CA SER A 118 44.43 -14.10 45.03
C SER A 118 43.59 -13.67 46.25
N ILE A 119 43.13 -14.55 47.16
CA ILE A 119 43.70 -15.83 47.66
C ILE A 119 42.73 -17.04 47.52
N ARG A 120 43.25 -18.24 47.78
CA ARG A 120 42.73 -19.59 47.48
C ARG A 120 42.13 -20.32 48.70
N ASN A 121 41.32 -21.35 48.42
CA ASN A 121 40.95 -22.50 49.28
C ASN A 121 39.99 -22.17 50.47
N ASN A 122 39.11 -23.07 50.93
CA ASN A 122 39.27 -24.53 51.07
C ASN A 122 37.99 -25.38 50.82
N VAL A 123 38.07 -26.69 51.03
CA VAL A 123 37.16 -27.75 50.52
C VAL A 123 35.99 -28.14 51.45
N GLY A 124 34.84 -28.51 50.88
CA GLY A 124 33.73 -29.21 51.55
C GLY A 124 32.82 -29.96 50.55
N ASN A 125 32.49 -31.23 50.83
CA ASN A 125 31.83 -32.16 49.89
C ASN A 125 30.30 -32.20 50.06
N ALA A 126 29.54 -32.22 48.95
CA ALA A 126 28.21 -32.81 48.88
C ALA A 126 27.80 -33.11 47.42
N ASN A 127 27.22 -34.28 47.15
CA ASN A 127 26.72 -34.64 45.83
C ASN A 127 25.40 -33.91 45.50
N SER A 128 25.37 -33.19 44.40
CA SER A 128 24.15 -32.94 43.63
C SER A 128 24.45 -33.12 42.14
N LEU A 129 23.55 -33.80 41.43
CA LEU A 129 23.61 -33.80 39.96
C LEU A 129 23.36 -32.37 39.47
N PRO A 130 24.01 -31.92 38.39
CA PRO A 130 23.69 -30.62 37.81
C PRO A 130 22.23 -30.64 37.35
N ARG A 131 21.38 -29.96 38.11
CA ARG A 131 20.01 -29.64 37.71
C ARG A 131 20.13 -28.95 36.35
N ALA A 132 19.53 -29.53 35.31
CA ALA A 132 19.55 -28.94 33.98
C ALA A 132 19.14 -27.48 34.09
N ALA A 133 19.91 -26.58 33.46
CA ALA A 133 19.56 -25.17 33.41
C ALA A 133 18.14 -25.05 32.82
N PRO A 134 17.29 -24.15 33.31
CA PRO A 134 16.01 -23.89 32.68
C PRO A 134 16.26 -23.53 31.21
N ASP A 135 15.42 -24.04 30.31
CA ASP A 135 15.63 -23.80 28.89
C ASP A 135 15.25 -22.35 28.57
N THR A 136 16.27 -21.49 28.51
CA THR A 136 16.09 -20.04 28.32
C THR A 136 15.50 -19.66 26.96
N SER A 137 15.21 -20.60 26.07
CA SER A 137 14.35 -20.34 24.89
C SER A 137 12.86 -20.24 25.23
N ASP A 138 12.42 -20.76 26.39
CA ASP A 138 11.03 -20.71 26.87
C ASP A 138 10.71 -19.45 27.72
N GLU A 139 11.56 -18.42 27.69
CA GLU A 139 11.31 -17.14 28.38
C GLU A 139 10.92 -16.02 27.40
N ILE A 140 9.87 -15.27 27.74
CA ILE A 140 9.50 -14.05 26.98
C ILE A 140 10.40 -12.91 27.45
N ILE A 141 11.15 -12.31 26.53
CA ILE A 141 12.15 -11.28 26.85
C ILE A 141 11.50 -9.93 27.22
N VAL A 142 12.23 -9.13 28.01
CA VAL A 142 11.87 -7.74 28.34
C VAL A 142 13.01 -6.83 27.90
N ILE A 143 12.84 -6.17 26.74
CA ILE A 143 13.89 -5.31 26.14
C ILE A 143 13.87 -3.91 26.75
N ASN A 144 12.69 -3.33 26.93
CA ASN A 144 12.49 -1.99 27.49
C ASN A 144 11.38 -1.97 28.56
N ARG A 145 11.03 -0.79 29.08
CA ARG A 145 9.88 -0.61 30.00
C ARG A 145 8.59 -0.14 29.32
N GLU A 146 8.64 0.22 28.04
CA GLU A 146 7.60 0.93 27.29
C GLU A 146 7.14 0.13 26.05
N SER A 147 7.06 -1.20 26.14
CA SER A 147 6.78 -2.08 24.99
C SER A 147 5.46 -1.77 24.29
N THR A 148 4.47 -1.26 25.03
CA THR A 148 3.20 -0.75 24.49
C THR A 148 3.40 0.44 23.54
N ALA A 149 4.35 1.35 23.84
CA ALA A 149 4.64 2.49 22.97
C ALA A 149 5.35 2.04 21.68
N GLU A 150 6.31 1.12 21.79
CA GLU A 150 6.99 0.53 20.63
C GLU A 150 6.01 -0.24 19.73
N ALA A 151 5.04 -0.95 20.31
CA ALA A 151 3.98 -1.63 19.57
C ALA A 151 3.06 -0.64 18.81
N VAL A 152 2.73 0.52 19.40
CA VAL A 152 1.98 1.58 18.70
C VAL A 152 2.82 2.20 17.57
N VAL A 153 4.12 2.39 17.77
CA VAL A 153 5.02 2.88 16.70
C VAL A 153 5.13 1.85 15.57
N ALA A 154 5.21 0.55 15.89
CA ALA A 154 5.20 -0.52 14.90
C ALA A 154 3.87 -0.60 14.12
N LEU A 155 2.74 -0.32 14.77
CA LEU A 155 1.44 -0.18 14.12
C LEU A 155 1.43 0.96 13.08
N THR A 156 2.06 2.11 13.37
CA THR A 156 2.28 3.18 12.36
C THR A 156 3.31 2.84 11.28
N ALA A 157 3.93 1.65 11.34
CA ALA A 157 4.78 1.10 10.28
C ALA A 157 4.10 -0.07 9.52
N GLY A 158 2.84 -0.38 9.82
CA GLY A 158 2.05 -1.43 9.17
C GLY A 158 2.13 -2.80 9.82
N PHE A 159 2.70 -2.91 11.03
CA PHE A 159 2.82 -4.18 11.76
C PHE A 159 1.81 -4.28 12.90
N PRO A 160 1.02 -5.36 13.01
CA PRO A 160 0.12 -5.54 14.14
C PRO A 160 0.92 -5.78 15.43
N ALA A 161 0.41 -5.26 16.54
CA ALA A 161 1.14 -5.14 17.81
C ALA A 161 1.63 -6.48 18.39
N ASP A 162 0.88 -7.56 18.17
CA ASP A 162 0.95 -8.85 18.85
C ASP A 162 1.05 -10.07 17.90
N SER A 163 1.12 -9.82 16.59
CA SER A 163 1.08 -10.83 15.53
C SER A 163 2.08 -10.53 14.41
N LEU A 164 2.28 -11.51 13.51
CA LEU A 164 3.07 -11.36 12.28
C LEU A 164 2.18 -10.85 11.16
N THR A 165 2.75 -10.14 10.18
CA THR A 165 2.07 -9.91 8.89
C THR A 165 2.13 -11.14 7.98
N ASP A 166 1.29 -11.19 6.96
CA ASP A 166 1.35 -12.22 5.90
C ASP A 166 2.72 -12.20 5.19
N GLU A 167 3.30 -11.01 4.99
CA GLU A 167 4.61 -10.82 4.35
C GLU A 167 5.76 -11.33 5.23
N GLU A 168 5.67 -11.18 6.57
CA GLU A 168 6.62 -11.79 7.50
C GLU A 168 6.55 -13.33 7.49
N ILE A 169 5.34 -13.87 7.36
CA ILE A 169 5.08 -15.31 7.25
C ILE A 169 5.65 -15.86 5.93
N ASP A 170 5.36 -15.22 4.80
CA ASP A 170 5.83 -15.64 3.47
C ASP A 170 7.34 -15.42 3.27
N ALA A 171 7.93 -14.40 3.90
CA ALA A 171 9.37 -14.21 3.98
C ALA A 171 10.07 -15.27 4.86
N GLY A 172 9.31 -16.00 5.69
CA GLY A 172 9.81 -17.06 6.54
C GLY A 172 10.67 -16.56 7.71
N VAL A 173 10.30 -15.43 8.32
CA VAL A 173 11.09 -14.82 9.42
C VAL A 173 11.22 -15.72 10.66
N LEU A 174 10.37 -16.75 10.78
CA LEU A 174 10.43 -17.81 11.78
C LEU A 174 10.27 -19.19 11.13
N PRO A 175 10.93 -20.25 11.66
CA PRO A 175 10.80 -21.61 11.15
C PRO A 175 9.48 -22.29 11.55
N VAL A 176 8.82 -21.76 12.58
CA VAL A 176 7.52 -22.21 13.13
C VAL A 176 6.73 -20.96 13.53
N ILE A 177 5.43 -20.95 13.25
CA ILE A 177 4.51 -19.85 13.62
C ILE A 177 3.87 -20.18 14.97
N GLY A 178 3.67 -19.16 15.81
CA GLY A 178 3.22 -19.29 17.19
C GLY A 178 4.35 -19.58 18.18
N GLY A 179 4.00 -19.66 19.47
CA GLY A 179 4.95 -19.90 20.54
C GLY A 179 5.80 -18.67 20.93
N ILE A 180 6.79 -18.90 21.78
CA ILE A 180 7.57 -17.85 22.45
C ILE A 180 8.59 -17.19 21.51
N GLU A 181 9.15 -17.93 20.54
CA GLU A 181 9.98 -17.35 19.46
C GLU A 181 9.22 -16.26 18.69
N GLN A 182 7.92 -16.43 18.43
CA GLN A 182 7.11 -15.41 17.76
C GLN A 182 6.94 -14.15 18.63
N VAL A 183 6.65 -14.31 19.92
CA VAL A 183 6.50 -13.16 20.83
C VAL A 183 7.82 -12.40 20.96
N ASN A 184 8.95 -13.12 21.11
CA ASN A 184 10.28 -12.52 21.20
C ASN A 184 10.69 -11.82 19.89
N TYR A 185 10.41 -12.43 18.73
CA TYR A 185 10.61 -11.79 17.42
C TYR A 185 9.78 -10.51 17.29
N ILE A 186 8.50 -10.52 17.67
CA ILE A 186 7.61 -9.35 17.60
C ILE A 186 8.13 -8.20 18.49
N LEU A 187 8.58 -8.51 19.71
CA LEU A 187 9.17 -7.51 20.61
C LEU A 187 10.44 -6.90 20.00
N ILE A 188 11.33 -7.73 19.44
CA ILE A 188 12.57 -7.28 18.78
C ILE A 188 12.27 -6.41 17.54
N ARG A 189 11.36 -6.86 16.68
CA ARG A 189 10.88 -6.12 15.50
C ARG A 189 10.34 -4.75 15.90
N ASN A 190 9.43 -4.70 16.88
CA ASN A 190 8.83 -3.46 17.35
C ASN A 190 9.89 -2.50 17.91
N HIS A 191 10.85 -3.01 18.69
CA HIS A 191 11.96 -2.25 19.25
C HIS A 191 12.88 -1.65 18.16
N ILE A 192 13.23 -2.44 17.13
CA ILE A 192 14.05 -1.96 16.00
C ILE A 192 13.33 -0.86 15.21
N ILE A 193 12.03 -1.04 14.92
CA ILE A 193 11.22 -0.02 14.24
C ILE A 193 11.13 1.25 15.07
N ALA A 194 10.84 1.14 16.37
CA ALA A 194 10.77 2.27 17.28
C ALA A 194 12.10 3.04 17.32
N LYS A 195 13.22 2.31 17.42
CA LYS A 195 14.57 2.91 17.49
C LYS A 195 14.95 3.67 16.22
N TRP A 196 14.51 3.23 15.04
CA TRP A 196 14.69 3.99 13.81
C TRP A 196 13.70 5.17 13.70
N ARG A 197 12.46 5.01 14.19
CA ARG A 197 11.44 6.06 14.19
C ARG A 197 11.77 7.23 15.14
N GLU A 198 12.61 7.04 16.17
CA GLU A 198 13.20 8.12 16.98
C GLU A 198 13.93 9.17 16.13
N ASN A 199 14.77 8.73 15.19
CA ASN A 199 15.49 9.60 14.25
C ASN A 199 15.64 8.91 12.89
N VAL A 200 14.63 9.09 12.06
CA VAL A 200 14.54 8.54 10.70
C VAL A 200 15.61 9.04 9.72
N SER A 201 16.41 10.05 10.09
CA SER A 201 17.53 10.54 9.27
C SER A 201 18.84 9.78 9.53
N ASN A 202 18.93 9.04 10.64
CA ASN A 202 20.09 8.20 10.94
C ASN A 202 19.96 6.81 10.32
N TRP A 203 21.11 6.16 10.13
CA TRP A 203 21.17 4.73 9.85
C TRP A 203 21.24 3.94 11.16
N VAL A 204 20.29 3.05 11.40
CA VAL A 204 20.31 2.10 12.51
C VAL A 204 21.02 0.82 12.08
N THR A 205 22.04 0.36 12.80
CA THR A 205 22.71 -0.92 12.55
C THR A 205 22.22 -2.01 13.50
N LYS A 206 22.53 -3.28 13.20
CA LYS A 206 22.13 -4.43 14.04
C LYS A 206 22.89 -4.44 15.37
N GLU A 207 24.13 -3.98 15.34
CA GLU A 207 25.08 -3.98 16.46
C GLU A 207 24.57 -3.12 17.62
N MET A 208 23.76 -2.09 17.34
CA MET A 208 23.07 -1.24 18.32
C MET A 208 22.14 -2.00 19.28
N PHE A 209 21.77 -3.25 18.97
CA PHE A 209 20.84 -4.07 19.76
C PHE A 209 21.48 -5.33 20.35
N VAL A 210 22.77 -5.59 20.08
CA VAL A 210 23.44 -6.84 20.49
C VAL A 210 23.57 -6.96 22.01
N ASP A 211 23.70 -5.83 22.70
CA ASP A 211 23.81 -5.75 24.17
C ASP A 211 22.44 -5.61 24.87
N THR A 212 21.38 -5.18 24.17
CA THR A 212 20.03 -5.06 24.74
C THR A 212 19.18 -6.32 24.54
N ILE A 213 19.49 -7.14 23.53
CA ILE A 213 18.77 -8.39 23.24
C ILE A 213 19.56 -9.59 23.78
N PRO A 214 18.93 -10.50 24.55
CA PRO A 214 19.58 -11.70 25.07
C PRO A 214 20.22 -12.57 23.98
N LYS A 215 21.39 -13.16 24.27
CA LYS A 215 22.19 -13.91 23.29
C LYS A 215 21.48 -15.10 22.65
N HIS A 216 20.53 -15.74 23.35
CA HIS A 216 19.71 -16.82 22.76
C HIS A 216 18.74 -16.29 21.67
N CYS A 217 18.36 -15.00 21.73
CA CYS A 217 17.49 -14.33 20.77
C CYS A 217 18.27 -13.66 19.61
N HIS A 218 19.60 -13.80 19.52
CA HIS A 218 20.39 -13.14 18.46
C HIS A 218 20.03 -13.62 17.04
N THR A 219 19.52 -14.84 16.89
CA THR A 219 18.93 -15.35 15.63
C THR A 219 17.64 -14.62 15.24
N LEU A 220 16.82 -14.22 16.23
CA LEU A 220 15.59 -13.45 16.02
C LEU A 220 15.90 -11.99 15.69
N LEU A 221 16.94 -11.42 16.31
CA LEU A 221 17.52 -10.12 15.92
C LEU A 221 18.05 -10.15 14.48
N ASP A 222 18.82 -11.17 14.11
CA ASP A 222 19.25 -11.37 12.73
C ASP A 222 18.06 -11.44 11.77
N SER A 223 17.02 -12.20 12.10
CA SER A 223 15.83 -12.32 11.26
C SER A 223 15.10 -10.98 11.11
N ALA A 224 14.72 -10.34 12.22
CA ALA A 224 13.96 -9.09 12.23
C ALA A 224 14.71 -7.94 11.55
N TYR A 225 16.00 -7.76 11.87
CA TYR A 225 16.80 -6.69 11.25
C TYR A 225 16.96 -6.92 9.74
N ASN A 226 17.28 -8.15 9.30
CA ASN A 226 17.43 -8.44 7.87
C ASN A 226 16.10 -8.31 7.12
N TYR A 227 14.97 -8.72 7.71
CA TYR A 227 13.64 -8.52 7.14
C TYR A 227 13.33 -7.02 6.96
N LEU A 228 13.42 -6.23 8.03
CA LEU A 228 13.08 -4.80 8.02
C LEU A 228 13.97 -3.98 7.08
N VAL A 229 15.27 -4.31 6.98
CA VAL A 229 16.21 -3.65 6.07
C VAL A 229 16.01 -4.09 4.61
N SER A 230 15.65 -5.34 4.33
CA SER A 230 15.48 -5.81 2.94
C SER A 230 14.17 -5.32 2.31
N HIS A 231 13.06 -5.39 3.04
CA HIS A 231 11.74 -4.91 2.59
C HIS A 231 11.61 -3.38 2.69
N GLY A 232 12.52 -2.71 3.40
CA GLY A 232 12.60 -1.25 3.44
C GLY A 232 11.65 -0.59 4.44
N TYR A 233 11.36 -1.28 5.56
CA TYR A 233 10.60 -0.72 6.68
C TYR A 233 11.43 0.21 7.58
N ILE A 234 12.75 0.03 7.58
CA ILE A 234 13.72 0.93 8.23
C ILE A 234 14.83 1.31 7.24
N ASN A 235 15.62 2.32 7.58
CA ASN A 235 16.81 2.74 6.83
C ASN A 235 16.56 3.08 5.34
N PHE A 236 15.36 3.58 5.01
CA PHE A 236 14.98 3.98 3.64
C PHE A 236 14.95 5.50 3.45
N GLY A 237 15.03 5.96 2.20
CA GLY A 237 14.77 7.35 1.82
C GLY A 237 15.99 8.12 1.29
N VAL A 238 16.21 9.31 1.84
CA VAL A 238 17.03 10.38 1.23
C VAL A 238 17.98 11.12 2.21
N ALA A 239 17.99 10.78 3.50
CA ALA A 239 18.92 11.38 4.45
C ALA A 239 20.40 11.05 4.13
N PRO A 240 21.38 11.92 4.48
CA PRO A 240 22.81 11.70 4.15
C PRO A 240 23.35 10.34 4.61
N ALA A 241 23.15 9.98 5.88
CA ALA A 241 23.59 8.70 6.45
C ALA A 241 22.95 7.45 5.79
N ILE A 242 21.88 7.63 5.01
CA ILE A 242 21.22 6.59 4.21
C ILE A 242 21.77 6.57 2.78
N LYS A 243 22.00 7.75 2.18
CA LYS A 243 22.69 7.90 0.87
C LYS A 243 24.09 7.27 0.91
N GLU A 244 24.83 7.48 2.00
CA GLU A 244 26.17 6.93 2.25
C GLU A 244 26.24 5.39 2.30
N LYS A 245 25.09 4.69 2.41
CA LYS A 245 25.05 3.22 2.36
C LYS A 245 24.71 2.66 0.97
N ILE A 246 24.63 3.52 -0.06
CA ILE A 246 24.59 3.08 -1.45
C ILE A 246 26.05 2.82 -1.90
N PRO A 247 26.40 1.59 -2.33
CA PRO A 247 27.74 1.31 -2.86
C PRO A 247 28.06 2.18 -4.08
N SER A 248 29.30 2.65 -4.20
CA SER A 248 29.77 3.40 -5.36
C SER A 248 29.79 2.57 -6.64
N GLU A 249 30.11 1.27 -6.52
CA GLU A 249 30.15 0.32 -7.64
C GLU A 249 29.15 -0.83 -7.44
N PRO A 250 28.43 -1.26 -8.48
CA PRO A 250 27.47 -2.36 -8.38
C PRO A 250 28.18 -3.72 -8.27
N SER A 251 27.64 -4.59 -7.42
CA SER A 251 28.14 -5.94 -7.13
C SER A 251 27.13 -7.05 -7.45
N LYS A 252 25.95 -6.69 -7.97
CA LYS A 252 24.84 -7.59 -8.33
C LYS A 252 24.36 -7.36 -9.78
N PRO A 253 23.55 -8.30 -10.32
CA PRO A 253 23.08 -8.29 -11.71
C PRO A 253 22.45 -6.99 -12.24
N ASN A 254 22.24 -6.92 -13.55
CA ASN A 254 21.69 -5.73 -14.21
C ASN A 254 20.16 -5.65 -14.05
N VAL A 255 19.64 -4.47 -13.74
CA VAL A 255 18.20 -4.19 -13.62
C VAL A 255 17.79 -2.96 -14.42
N VAL A 256 16.74 -3.10 -15.24
CA VAL A 256 16.07 -1.96 -15.89
C VAL A 256 14.74 -1.67 -15.19
N VAL A 257 14.55 -0.43 -14.75
CA VAL A 257 13.28 0.07 -14.22
C VAL A 257 12.59 0.92 -15.29
N ILE A 258 11.30 0.72 -15.50
CA ILE A 258 10.53 1.38 -16.56
C ILE A 258 9.52 2.34 -15.94
N GLY A 259 9.86 3.62 -15.96
CA GLY A 259 9.18 4.72 -15.27
C GLY A 259 10.00 5.27 -14.10
N ALA A 260 10.18 6.59 -14.05
CA ALA A 260 10.79 7.33 -12.94
C ALA A 260 9.73 7.99 -12.03
N GLY A 261 8.55 7.37 -11.91
CA GLY A 261 7.57 7.70 -10.86
C GLY A 261 8.02 7.22 -9.48
N LEU A 262 7.25 7.53 -8.43
CA LEU A 262 7.64 7.18 -7.04
C LEU A 262 7.96 5.69 -6.85
N ALA A 263 7.22 4.78 -7.49
CA ALA A 263 7.50 3.35 -7.46
C ALA A 263 8.88 3.01 -8.05
N GLY A 264 9.16 3.47 -9.27
CA GLY A 264 10.44 3.23 -9.93
C GLY A 264 11.62 3.87 -9.21
N LEU A 265 11.44 5.07 -8.66
CA LEU A 265 12.48 5.75 -7.87
C LEU A 265 12.76 5.05 -6.54
N ALA A 266 11.72 4.67 -5.78
CA ALA A 266 11.88 3.92 -4.54
C ALA A 266 12.58 2.57 -4.77
N ALA A 267 12.14 1.84 -5.80
CA ALA A 267 12.74 0.57 -6.20
C ALA A 267 14.20 0.74 -6.65
N ALA A 268 14.50 1.74 -7.48
CA ALA A 268 15.85 2.02 -7.96
C ALA A 268 16.81 2.31 -6.80
N ARG A 269 16.45 3.20 -5.87
CA ARG A 269 17.27 3.50 -4.69
C ARG A 269 17.51 2.27 -3.83
N GLN A 270 16.46 1.49 -3.54
CA GLN A 270 16.54 0.28 -2.72
C GLN A 270 17.42 -0.80 -3.39
N MET A 271 17.30 -0.98 -4.72
CA MET A 271 18.12 -1.92 -5.49
C MET A 271 19.58 -1.50 -5.59
N MET A 272 19.86 -0.21 -5.83
CA MET A 272 21.21 0.34 -5.80
C MET A 272 21.84 0.16 -4.42
N ARG A 273 21.11 0.46 -3.34
CA ARG A 273 21.58 0.29 -1.94
C ARG A 273 21.97 -1.16 -1.62
N VAL A 274 21.25 -2.15 -2.16
CA VAL A 274 21.63 -3.57 -2.00
C VAL A 274 22.60 -4.07 -3.08
N GLY A 275 23.12 -3.20 -3.95
CA GLY A 275 24.26 -3.44 -4.85
C GLY A 275 23.94 -3.76 -6.32
N PHE A 276 22.69 -3.66 -6.79
CA PHE A 276 22.35 -3.93 -8.20
C PHE A 276 22.81 -2.81 -9.14
N LYS A 277 23.22 -3.16 -10.36
CA LYS A 277 23.42 -2.19 -11.44
C LYS A 277 22.06 -1.79 -12.02
N VAL A 278 21.52 -0.66 -11.57
CA VAL A 278 20.21 -0.15 -12.01
C VAL A 278 20.36 0.81 -13.20
N THR A 279 19.37 0.84 -14.08
CA THR A 279 19.11 1.93 -15.04
C THR A 279 17.62 2.17 -15.10
N VAL A 280 17.18 3.44 -15.02
CA VAL A 280 15.76 3.80 -15.13
C VAL A 280 15.50 4.39 -16.51
N LEU A 281 14.47 3.93 -17.21
CA LEU A 281 13.99 4.48 -18.48
C LEU A 281 12.70 5.26 -18.21
N GLU A 282 12.69 6.56 -18.52
CA GLU A 282 11.52 7.43 -18.36
C GLU A 282 11.12 8.01 -19.72
N GLY A 283 9.84 7.91 -20.07
CA GLY A 283 9.34 8.41 -21.36
C GLY A 283 9.26 9.93 -21.44
N ARG A 284 9.08 10.60 -20.29
CA ARG A 284 9.04 12.06 -20.16
C ARG A 284 10.45 12.66 -20.07
N LYS A 285 10.54 13.98 -20.25
CA LYS A 285 11.72 14.80 -19.93
C LYS A 285 11.88 15.16 -18.43
N ARG A 286 11.23 14.42 -17.54
CA ARG A 286 11.24 14.65 -16.08
C ARG A 286 10.88 13.38 -15.29
N ALA A 287 11.37 13.29 -14.06
CA ALA A 287 10.94 12.28 -13.10
C ALA A 287 9.55 12.59 -12.50
N GLY A 288 9.08 11.72 -11.61
CA GLY A 288 7.87 11.86 -10.80
C GLY A 288 6.60 11.30 -11.45
N GLY A 289 6.52 11.27 -12.78
CA GLY A 289 5.35 10.78 -13.51
C GLY A 289 4.08 11.55 -13.12
N ARG A 290 3.16 10.88 -12.41
CA ARG A 290 1.91 11.46 -11.87
C ARG A 290 2.08 12.27 -10.57
N VAL A 291 3.28 12.30 -9.97
CA VAL A 291 3.65 13.36 -9.03
C VAL A 291 4.35 14.45 -9.83
N TYR A 292 3.73 15.61 -9.93
CA TYR A 292 4.20 16.71 -10.76
C TYR A 292 3.86 18.07 -10.17
N THR A 293 4.88 18.71 -9.61
CA THR A 293 4.86 20.15 -9.31
C THR A 293 5.37 20.91 -10.53
N LYS A 294 4.64 21.95 -10.96
CA LYS A 294 5.14 22.96 -11.89
C LYS A 294 5.45 24.23 -11.10
N LYS A 295 6.67 24.77 -11.28
CA LYS A 295 6.96 26.14 -10.86
C LYS A 295 6.20 27.08 -11.79
N MET A 296 5.36 27.93 -11.22
CA MET A 296 4.64 28.99 -11.89
C MET A 296 5.27 30.33 -11.53
N GLU A 297 5.33 31.25 -12.48
CA GLU A 297 6.08 32.51 -12.38
C GLU A 297 5.28 33.65 -13.02
N GLY A 298 5.28 34.81 -12.35
CA GLY A 298 4.49 35.99 -12.73
C GLY A 298 5.30 37.27 -12.54
N GLY A 299 6.08 37.62 -13.57
CA GLY A 299 6.99 38.77 -13.52
C GLY A 299 8.08 38.63 -12.44
N ASN A 300 8.74 39.74 -12.12
CA ASN A 300 10.01 39.72 -11.39
C ASN A 300 9.95 39.28 -9.91
N ARG A 301 8.76 39.04 -9.32
CA ARG A 301 8.61 38.72 -7.88
C ARG A 301 7.52 37.72 -7.48
N VAL A 302 6.58 37.35 -8.35
CA VAL A 302 5.52 36.38 -8.00
C VAL A 302 5.89 34.98 -8.49
N PHE A 303 5.91 34.00 -7.60
CA PHE A 303 6.18 32.60 -7.94
C PHE A 303 5.35 31.65 -7.08
N ALA A 304 5.04 30.46 -7.59
CA ALA A 304 4.34 29.42 -6.83
C ALA A 304 4.69 28.00 -7.29
N ALA A 305 4.67 27.05 -6.35
CA ALA A 305 4.77 25.61 -6.61
C ALA A 305 3.37 24.98 -6.76
N ALA A 306 2.95 24.66 -7.99
CA ALA A 306 1.63 24.10 -8.28
C ALA A 306 1.68 22.58 -8.48
N ASP A 307 1.05 21.81 -7.58
CA ASP A 307 0.93 20.35 -7.72
C ASP A 307 -0.22 19.98 -8.68
N LEU A 308 0.14 19.74 -9.93
CA LEU A 308 -0.76 19.37 -11.02
C LEU A 308 -1.17 17.88 -10.97
N GLY A 309 -0.40 17.06 -10.24
CA GLY A 309 -0.65 15.64 -10.01
C GLY A 309 -1.02 15.32 -8.56
N GLY A 310 -0.34 14.34 -7.94
CA GLY A 310 -0.49 14.06 -6.51
C GLY A 310 -0.21 15.28 -5.62
N SER A 311 -1.21 15.71 -4.85
CA SER A 311 -1.20 16.93 -4.01
C SER A 311 -1.10 16.67 -2.51
N VAL A 312 -1.87 15.69 -2.00
CA VAL A 312 -2.09 15.51 -0.56
C VAL A 312 -1.27 14.33 -0.04
N LEU A 313 -0.58 14.53 1.08
CA LEU A 313 -0.06 13.45 1.91
C LEU A 313 -1.15 13.04 2.90
N THR A 314 -1.92 12.01 2.56
CA THR A 314 -2.85 11.37 3.51
C THR A 314 -2.06 10.65 4.59
N GLY A 315 -2.48 10.80 5.86
CA GLY A 315 -2.01 10.00 6.98
C GLY A 315 -0.56 10.18 7.44
N THR A 316 -0.21 11.35 7.98
CA THR A 316 1.19 11.70 8.31
C THR A 316 1.93 10.80 9.31
N LEU A 317 1.26 9.95 10.11
CA LEU A 317 1.93 9.00 11.02
C LEU A 317 2.36 7.71 10.29
N GLY A 318 1.47 7.18 9.45
CA GLY A 318 1.72 5.96 8.67
C GLY A 318 2.57 6.19 7.43
N ASN A 319 2.37 7.33 6.76
CA ASN A 319 2.83 7.54 5.40
C ASN A 319 4.36 7.64 5.28
N PRO A 320 5.02 6.74 4.50
CA PRO A 320 6.47 6.75 4.33
C PRO A 320 6.99 8.00 3.60
N LEU A 321 6.17 8.71 2.82
CA LEU A 321 6.53 10.01 2.26
C LEU A 321 6.59 11.10 3.34
N GLY A 322 5.84 10.94 4.44
CA GLY A 322 5.99 11.73 5.66
C GLY A 322 7.28 11.44 6.43
N ILE A 323 7.96 10.32 6.16
CA ILE A 323 9.35 10.10 6.60
C ILE A 323 10.32 10.82 5.66
N VAL A 324 10.17 10.66 4.34
CA VAL A 324 11.03 11.33 3.34
C VAL A 324 10.96 12.86 3.48
N ALA A 325 9.79 13.45 3.74
CA ALA A 325 9.64 14.88 4.01
C ALA A 325 10.39 15.33 5.28
N ARG A 326 10.34 14.55 6.37
CA ARG A 326 11.11 14.82 7.60
C ARG A 326 12.62 14.71 7.40
N GLN A 327 13.08 13.73 6.61
CA GLN A 327 14.49 13.61 6.21
C GLN A 327 14.98 14.81 5.37
N LEU A 328 14.07 15.52 4.70
CA LEU A 328 14.33 16.77 3.97
C LEU A 328 14.09 18.03 4.82
N GLY A 329 13.96 17.91 6.14
CA GLY A 329 13.68 19.04 7.04
C GLY A 329 12.42 19.83 6.70
N SER A 330 11.49 19.23 5.94
CA SER A 330 10.31 19.92 5.43
C SER A 330 9.18 19.86 6.45
N THR A 331 8.54 21.00 6.69
CA THR A 331 7.33 21.10 7.51
C THR A 331 6.12 20.52 6.77
N PHE A 332 5.04 20.27 7.51
CA PHE A 332 3.73 19.93 6.94
C PHE A 332 2.74 21.05 7.23
N HIS A 333 1.89 21.36 6.26
CA HIS A 333 0.70 22.17 6.48
C HIS A 333 -0.49 21.21 6.57
N LYS A 334 -1.06 21.01 7.76
CA LYS A 334 -2.36 20.32 7.91
C LYS A 334 -3.37 21.06 7.05
N VAL A 335 -4.07 20.34 6.17
CA VAL A 335 -5.20 20.94 5.46
C VAL A 335 -6.35 21.14 6.45
N ARG A 336 -6.85 22.37 6.54
CA ARG A 336 -7.87 22.78 7.51
C ARG A 336 -9.21 22.14 7.20
N ASP A 337 -9.92 21.73 8.25
CA ASP A 337 -11.19 21.00 8.17
C ASP A 337 -12.41 21.87 7.73
N LYS A 338 -12.19 23.13 7.29
CA LYS A 338 -13.24 24.10 6.92
C LYS A 338 -13.29 24.31 5.41
N CYS A 339 -14.28 23.71 4.76
CA CYS A 339 -14.61 23.92 3.35
C CYS A 339 -16.01 24.59 3.23
N PRO A 340 -16.11 25.92 3.13
CA PRO A 340 -17.41 26.56 2.88
C PRO A 340 -17.86 26.26 1.44
N LEU A 341 -19.16 26.05 1.26
CA LEU A 341 -19.80 25.85 -0.04
C LEU A 341 -20.50 27.13 -0.50
N TYR A 342 -20.47 27.38 -1.80
CA TYR A 342 -21.12 28.51 -2.45
C TYR A 342 -22.12 28.03 -3.51
N SER A 343 -23.30 28.66 -3.59
CA SER A 343 -24.31 28.38 -4.62
C SER A 343 -23.83 28.76 -6.02
N SER A 344 -24.62 28.36 -7.01
CA SER A 344 -24.53 28.77 -8.42
C SER A 344 -24.48 30.30 -8.63
N GLU A 345 -25.01 31.10 -7.70
CA GLU A 345 -24.97 32.57 -7.72
C GLU A 345 -23.87 33.15 -6.81
N GLY A 346 -22.93 32.32 -6.33
CA GLY A 346 -21.81 32.72 -5.49
C GLY A 346 -22.15 33.04 -4.04
N LYS A 347 -23.38 32.75 -3.57
CA LYS A 347 -23.79 33.00 -2.18
C LYS A 347 -23.29 31.87 -1.26
N PRO A 348 -22.87 32.15 -0.02
CA PRO A 348 -22.62 31.10 0.96
C PRO A 348 -23.87 30.23 1.17
N VAL A 349 -23.69 28.91 1.19
CA VAL A 349 -24.75 27.95 1.51
C VAL A 349 -25.08 28.02 3.01
N ASP A 350 -26.33 27.76 3.37
CA ASP A 350 -26.74 27.67 4.78
C ASP A 350 -26.09 26.50 5.51
N HIS A 351 -25.64 26.73 6.75
CA HIS A 351 -24.84 25.75 7.48
C HIS A 351 -25.66 24.56 8.04
N ASP A 352 -26.92 24.77 8.41
CA ASP A 352 -27.75 23.69 8.92
C ASP A 352 -28.24 22.80 7.77
N MET A 353 -28.48 23.39 6.58
CA MET A 353 -28.75 22.64 5.34
C MET A 353 -27.52 21.85 4.85
N ASP A 354 -26.34 22.45 4.84
CA ASP A 354 -25.05 21.80 4.54
C ASP A 354 -24.82 20.57 5.45
N MET A 355 -24.98 20.74 6.77
CA MET A 355 -24.88 19.63 7.73
C MET A 355 -25.96 18.56 7.56
N LYS A 356 -27.19 18.94 7.18
CA LYS A 356 -28.27 17.99 6.91
C LYS A 356 -27.93 17.12 5.69
N VAL A 357 -27.54 17.73 4.57
CA VAL A 357 -27.26 16.98 3.34
C VAL A 357 -25.97 16.15 3.47
N GLU A 358 -24.95 16.63 4.21
CA GLU A 358 -23.79 15.81 4.59
C GLU A 358 -24.23 14.55 5.38
N TYR A 359 -25.13 14.70 6.36
CA TYR A 359 -25.66 13.58 7.13
C TYR A 359 -26.47 12.60 6.28
N ASP A 360 -27.41 13.10 5.47
CA ASP A 360 -28.26 12.29 4.60
C ASP A 360 -27.44 11.53 3.55
N PHE A 361 -26.40 12.16 2.98
CA PHE A 361 -25.45 11.52 2.05
C PHE A 361 -24.67 10.38 2.71
N ASN A 362 -24.09 10.62 3.89
CA ASN A 362 -23.36 9.58 4.61
C ASN A 362 -24.29 8.41 5.01
N HIS A 363 -25.53 8.69 5.43
CA HIS A 363 -26.55 7.68 5.72
C HIS A 363 -26.96 6.86 4.48
N LEU A 364 -26.87 7.43 3.27
CA LEU A 364 -27.09 6.70 2.01
C LEU A 364 -25.91 5.77 1.64
N LEU A 365 -24.67 6.16 1.94
CA LEU A 365 -23.51 5.25 1.84
C LEU A 365 -23.62 4.10 2.86
N ASP A 366 -24.07 4.39 4.07
CA ASP A 366 -24.36 3.40 5.12
C ASP A 366 -25.41 2.37 4.66
N LYS A 367 -26.46 2.82 3.95
CA LYS A 367 -27.47 1.96 3.32
C LYS A 367 -26.90 1.14 2.15
N ALA A 368 -26.01 1.72 1.33
CA ALA A 368 -25.32 0.99 0.26
C ALA A 368 -24.42 -0.13 0.83
N SER A 369 -23.73 0.15 1.94
CA SER A 369 -22.91 -0.83 2.66
C SER A 369 -23.75 -1.99 3.25
N ARG A 370 -24.96 -1.71 3.74
CA ARG A 370 -25.93 -2.75 4.15
C ARG A 370 -26.50 -3.52 2.97
N LEU A 371 -26.77 -2.85 1.84
CA LEU A 371 -27.29 -3.49 0.63
C LEU A 371 -26.31 -4.50 0.03
N ARG A 372 -25.01 -4.19 -0.08
CA ARG A 372 -24.01 -5.17 -0.55
C ARG A 372 -23.96 -6.42 0.33
N GLN A 373 -24.10 -6.28 1.65
CA GLN A 373 -24.13 -7.40 2.59
C GLN A 373 -25.37 -8.29 2.38
N LEU A 374 -26.53 -7.70 2.05
CA LEU A 374 -27.76 -8.44 1.73
C LEU A 374 -27.74 -9.07 0.34
N MET A 375 -27.03 -8.47 -0.63
CA MET A 375 -26.91 -8.98 -2.00
C MET A 375 -25.83 -10.06 -2.16
N GLY A 376 -24.83 -10.11 -1.27
CA GLY A 376 -23.71 -11.03 -1.37
C GLY A 376 -22.97 -10.90 -2.71
N ASP A 377 -22.63 -12.03 -3.33
CA ASP A 377 -21.90 -12.11 -4.60
C ASP A 377 -22.55 -11.27 -5.74
N VAL A 378 -23.87 -11.07 -5.71
CA VAL A 378 -24.60 -10.28 -6.73
C VAL A 378 -24.20 -8.80 -6.69
N SER A 379 -23.68 -8.29 -5.57
CA SER A 379 -23.22 -6.90 -5.47
C SER A 379 -21.99 -6.57 -6.32
N VAL A 380 -21.27 -7.58 -6.82
CA VAL A 380 -20.07 -7.40 -7.67
C VAL A 380 -20.41 -6.89 -9.07
N ASP A 381 -21.59 -7.25 -9.58
CA ASP A 381 -22.12 -6.82 -10.89
C ASP A 381 -22.95 -5.52 -10.82
N VAL A 382 -23.04 -4.88 -9.65
CA VAL A 382 -23.83 -3.66 -9.41
C VAL A 382 -22.93 -2.46 -9.15
N SER A 383 -23.29 -1.29 -9.67
CA SER A 383 -22.55 -0.05 -9.40
C SER A 383 -23.06 0.69 -8.16
N LEU A 384 -22.16 1.38 -7.47
CA LEU A 384 -22.50 2.24 -6.34
C LEU A 384 -23.53 3.32 -6.73
N GLY A 385 -23.39 3.90 -7.93
CA GLY A 385 -24.35 4.86 -8.47
C GLY A 385 -25.76 4.30 -8.62
N ALA A 386 -25.91 3.05 -9.08
CA ALA A 386 -27.22 2.41 -9.19
C ALA A 386 -27.88 2.20 -7.82
N ALA A 387 -27.11 1.86 -6.77
CA ALA A 387 -27.63 1.74 -5.41
C ALA A 387 -28.05 3.11 -4.85
N LEU A 388 -27.21 4.13 -4.97
CA LEU A 388 -27.49 5.49 -4.49
C LEU A 388 -28.71 6.12 -5.19
N GLU A 389 -28.84 5.94 -6.51
CA GLU A 389 -30.00 6.40 -7.27
C GLU A 389 -31.28 5.63 -6.89
N THR A 390 -31.19 4.32 -6.66
CA THR A 390 -32.32 3.52 -6.17
C THR A 390 -32.83 4.03 -4.82
N PHE A 391 -31.94 4.30 -3.86
CA PHE A 391 -32.36 4.87 -2.58
C PHE A 391 -32.93 6.29 -2.74
N ARG A 392 -32.31 7.14 -3.56
CA ARG A 392 -32.81 8.49 -3.84
C ARG A 392 -34.24 8.47 -4.39
N GLN A 393 -34.57 7.53 -5.28
CA GLN A 393 -35.94 7.36 -5.79
C GLN A 393 -36.94 6.90 -4.72
N VAL A 394 -36.50 6.19 -3.67
CA VAL A 394 -37.35 5.75 -2.55
C VAL A 394 -37.55 6.83 -1.48
N TYR A 395 -36.73 7.88 -1.47
CA TYR A 395 -36.81 9.01 -0.53
C TYR A 395 -37.03 10.38 -1.23
N GLY A 396 -37.36 10.38 -2.51
CA GLY A 396 -37.19 11.54 -3.40
C GLY A 396 -38.35 12.53 -3.48
N ASP A 397 -39.51 12.22 -2.91
CA ASP A 397 -40.74 13.00 -3.11
C ASP A 397 -40.77 14.35 -2.35
N ASP A 398 -39.91 14.55 -1.35
CA ASP A 398 -39.87 15.73 -0.45
C ASP A 398 -38.54 16.52 -0.48
N VAL A 399 -37.63 16.27 -1.44
CA VAL A 399 -36.28 16.90 -1.46
C VAL A 399 -36.28 18.25 -2.18
N ASP A 400 -35.70 19.29 -1.57
CA ASP A 400 -35.61 20.62 -2.18
C ASP A 400 -34.59 20.72 -3.33
N ALA A 401 -34.76 21.70 -4.21
CA ALA A 401 -33.86 21.97 -5.32
C ALA A 401 -32.42 22.29 -4.88
N GLU A 402 -32.21 23.07 -3.80
CA GLU A 402 -30.87 23.43 -3.34
C GLU A 402 -30.22 22.29 -2.55
N GLU A 403 -31.01 21.51 -1.79
CA GLU A 403 -30.56 20.24 -1.21
C GLU A 403 -30.07 19.26 -2.29
N MET A 404 -30.76 19.21 -3.43
CA MET A 404 -30.35 18.38 -4.56
C MET A 404 -29.04 18.88 -5.22
N LYS A 405 -28.77 20.19 -5.24
CA LYS A 405 -27.45 20.71 -5.67
C LYS A 405 -26.34 20.31 -4.70
N LEU A 406 -26.57 20.43 -3.39
CA LEU A 406 -25.64 19.94 -2.36
C LEU A 406 -25.37 18.44 -2.49
N PHE A 407 -26.41 17.63 -2.69
CA PHE A 407 -26.28 16.19 -2.87
C PHE A 407 -25.44 15.85 -4.12
N ASN A 408 -25.63 16.60 -5.22
CA ASN A 408 -24.77 16.50 -6.40
C ASN A 408 -23.31 16.91 -6.13
N TRP A 409 -23.06 17.89 -5.25
CA TRP A 409 -21.70 18.25 -4.84
C TRP A 409 -21.02 17.13 -4.03
N HIS A 410 -21.72 16.47 -3.10
CA HIS A 410 -21.17 15.30 -2.40
C HIS A 410 -20.92 14.12 -3.35
N LEU A 411 -21.79 13.87 -4.33
CA LEU A 411 -21.54 12.91 -5.40
C LEU A 411 -20.29 13.28 -6.22
N ALA A 412 -20.10 14.56 -6.56
CA ALA A 412 -18.92 15.04 -7.26
C ALA A 412 -17.62 14.87 -6.44
N ASN A 413 -17.69 15.08 -5.12
CA ASN A 413 -16.58 14.86 -4.19
C ASN A 413 -16.20 13.36 -4.11
N LEU A 414 -17.19 12.47 -4.13
CA LEU A 414 -16.99 11.02 -4.20
C LEU A 414 -16.39 10.59 -5.56
N GLU A 415 -16.83 11.19 -6.66
CA GLU A 415 -16.24 10.98 -8.00
C GLU A 415 -14.81 11.55 -8.09
N TYR A 416 -14.48 12.62 -7.35
CA TYR A 416 -13.12 13.14 -7.20
C TYR A 416 -12.23 12.15 -6.42
N ALA A 417 -12.66 11.69 -5.24
CA ALA A 417 -11.89 10.77 -4.41
C ALA A 417 -11.49 9.51 -5.18
N ASN A 418 -12.43 8.94 -5.94
CA ASN A 418 -12.21 7.75 -6.78
C ASN A 418 -11.60 8.05 -8.17
N ALA A 419 -11.56 9.32 -8.60
CA ALA A 419 -11.43 9.75 -10.00
C ALA A 419 -12.37 9.00 -10.98
N GLY A 420 -13.49 8.45 -10.49
CA GLY A 420 -14.30 7.47 -11.21
C GLY A 420 -15.78 7.83 -11.17
N LEU A 421 -16.49 7.58 -12.28
CA LEU A 421 -17.94 7.76 -12.33
C LEU A 421 -18.60 6.78 -11.36
N ILE A 422 -19.47 7.26 -10.47
CA ILE A 422 -20.20 6.40 -9.50
C ILE A 422 -21.00 5.28 -10.20
N SER A 423 -21.45 5.51 -11.43
CA SER A 423 -22.13 4.53 -12.29
C SER A 423 -21.25 3.37 -12.75
N LYS A 424 -19.92 3.45 -12.53
CA LYS A 424 -18.92 2.43 -12.89
C LYS A 424 -18.15 1.88 -11.67
N LEU A 425 -18.22 2.50 -10.49
CA LEU A 425 -17.60 1.99 -9.27
C LEU A 425 -18.35 0.78 -8.72
N SER A 426 -17.63 -0.25 -8.26
CA SER A 426 -18.20 -1.49 -7.71
C SER A 426 -18.94 -1.25 -6.40
N LEU A 427 -20.24 -1.57 -6.32
CA LEU A 427 -20.99 -1.52 -5.07
C LEU A 427 -20.35 -2.42 -4.00
N ALA A 428 -19.82 -3.58 -4.39
CA ALA A 428 -19.17 -4.52 -3.49
C ALA A 428 -17.85 -3.98 -2.89
N PHE A 429 -17.03 -3.29 -3.68
CA PHE A 429 -15.59 -3.16 -3.42
C PHE A 429 -14.97 -1.77 -3.67
N TRP A 430 -15.75 -0.70 -3.87
CA TRP A 430 -15.21 0.65 -4.10
C TRP A 430 -14.39 1.21 -2.92
N ASP A 431 -14.74 0.81 -1.69
CA ASP A 431 -14.19 1.22 -0.39
C ASP A 431 -13.32 0.12 0.26
N GLN A 432 -12.78 -0.80 -0.56
CA GLN A 432 -12.09 -2.00 -0.06
C GLN A 432 -10.71 -1.73 0.59
N ASP A 433 -10.19 -0.51 0.44
CA ASP A 433 -8.94 -0.05 1.06
C ASP A 433 -9.14 0.85 2.31
N ASP A 434 -10.36 1.30 2.61
CA ASP A 434 -10.70 2.04 3.85
C ASP A 434 -10.15 1.41 5.15
N PRO A 435 -10.15 0.06 5.34
CA PRO A 435 -9.58 -0.57 6.55
C PRO A 435 -8.06 -0.40 6.73
N TYR A 436 -7.37 0.18 5.75
CA TYR A 436 -5.92 0.38 5.76
C TYR A 436 -5.51 1.86 5.83
N ASP A 437 -6.44 2.83 5.90
CA ASP A 437 -6.07 4.24 5.87
C ASP A 437 -5.05 4.62 6.96
N MET A 438 -4.15 5.51 6.60
CA MET A 438 -2.99 5.86 7.40
C MET A 438 -3.37 6.92 8.42
N GLY A 439 -3.15 6.64 9.71
CA GLY A 439 -3.44 7.58 10.78
C GLY A 439 -2.63 8.89 10.70
N GLY A 440 -3.21 9.96 11.24
CA GLY A 440 -2.63 11.31 11.28
C GLY A 440 -3.25 12.26 10.26
N ASP A 441 -3.01 13.56 10.45
CA ASP A 441 -3.61 14.58 9.59
C ASP A 441 -3.21 14.43 8.12
N HIS A 442 -4.14 14.81 7.24
CA HIS A 442 -3.89 15.03 5.83
C HIS A 442 -3.16 16.37 5.63
N CYS A 443 -2.08 16.38 4.85
CA CYS A 443 -1.20 17.54 4.73
C CYS A 443 -0.83 17.90 3.30
N PHE A 444 -0.68 19.20 3.04
CA PHE A 444 0.12 19.71 1.93
C PHE A 444 1.60 19.79 2.32
N LEU A 445 2.49 19.65 1.34
CA LEU A 445 3.93 19.85 1.50
C LEU A 445 4.32 21.25 0.97
N PRO A 446 4.83 22.17 1.80
CA PRO A 446 5.26 23.49 1.35
C PRO A 446 6.35 23.40 0.27
N GLY A 447 6.17 24.15 -0.83
CA GLY A 447 7.00 24.06 -2.04
C GLY A 447 6.70 22.87 -2.96
N GLY A 448 5.65 22.09 -2.70
CA GLY A 448 5.10 21.05 -3.57
C GLY A 448 5.80 19.69 -3.51
N ASN A 449 5.06 18.63 -3.86
CA ASN A 449 5.51 17.24 -3.73
C ASN A 449 6.69 16.85 -4.66
N GLY A 450 7.00 17.67 -5.66
CA GLY A 450 8.17 17.56 -6.52
C GLY A 450 9.50 17.62 -5.75
N ARG A 451 9.52 18.21 -4.54
CA ARG A 451 10.67 18.14 -3.61
C ARG A 451 11.02 16.70 -3.25
N LEU A 452 10.01 15.85 -3.03
CA LEU A 452 10.18 14.41 -2.75
C LEU A 452 10.74 13.69 -3.98
N VAL A 453 10.20 13.99 -5.17
CA VAL A 453 10.65 13.43 -6.45
C VAL A 453 12.11 13.77 -6.72
N GLN A 454 12.50 15.04 -6.53
CA GLN A 454 13.87 15.51 -6.75
C GLN A 454 14.86 14.79 -5.84
N ALA A 455 14.57 14.70 -4.54
CA ALA A 455 15.43 14.02 -3.57
C ALA A 455 15.52 12.49 -3.79
N LEU A 456 14.46 11.87 -4.30
CA LEU A 456 14.47 10.45 -4.65
C LEU A 456 15.20 10.17 -5.97
N ALA A 457 15.10 11.05 -6.96
CA ALA A 457 15.82 10.97 -8.23
C ALA A 457 17.32 11.32 -8.11
N GLU A 458 17.74 12.00 -7.05
CA GLU A 458 19.13 12.36 -6.79
C GLU A 458 20.06 11.13 -6.83
N ASN A 459 21.06 11.21 -7.70
CA ASN A 459 22.05 10.16 -8.02
C ASN A 459 21.48 8.84 -8.57
N VAL A 460 20.22 8.82 -9.00
CA VAL A 460 19.64 7.66 -9.72
C VAL A 460 19.96 7.77 -11.22
N PRO A 461 20.47 6.72 -11.88
CA PRO A 461 20.79 6.72 -13.30
C PRO A 461 19.50 6.65 -14.16
N ILE A 462 18.90 7.80 -14.41
CA ILE A 462 17.66 7.95 -15.21
C ILE A 462 18.00 8.41 -16.63
N LEU A 463 17.53 7.65 -17.62
CA LEU A 463 17.54 8.01 -19.03
C LEU A 463 16.15 8.53 -19.41
N TYR A 464 16.05 9.85 -19.58
CA TYR A 464 14.84 10.54 -20.00
C TYR A 464 14.56 10.40 -21.51
N GLU A 465 13.32 10.65 -21.89
CA GLU A 465 12.83 10.58 -23.28
C GLU A 465 13.04 9.19 -23.92
N LYS A 466 12.92 8.13 -23.09
CA LYS A 466 13.02 6.71 -23.47
C LYS A 466 11.66 6.01 -23.37
N THR A 467 10.78 6.32 -24.32
CA THR A 467 9.49 5.63 -24.50
C THR A 467 9.72 4.15 -24.84
N VAL A 468 9.53 3.27 -23.86
CA VAL A 468 9.55 1.81 -24.05
C VAL A 468 8.34 1.39 -24.87
N ASN A 469 8.56 0.56 -25.89
CA ASN A 469 7.52 0.03 -26.78
C ASN A 469 7.45 -1.51 -26.79
N THR A 470 8.52 -2.20 -26.38
CA THR A 470 8.57 -3.67 -26.34
C THR A 470 9.35 -4.14 -25.12
N ILE A 471 8.86 -5.16 -24.41
CA ILE A 471 9.57 -5.83 -23.32
C ILE A 471 9.62 -7.32 -23.66
N ARG A 472 10.82 -7.85 -23.92
CA ARG A 472 11.04 -9.28 -24.20
C ARG A 472 11.66 -9.94 -22.98
N TYR A 473 11.08 -11.03 -22.46
CA TYR A 473 11.57 -11.67 -21.23
C TYR A 473 11.62 -13.20 -21.34
N GLY A 474 12.53 -13.83 -20.59
CA GLY A 474 12.61 -15.28 -20.50
C GLY A 474 13.82 -15.78 -19.72
N ASN A 475 14.15 -17.06 -19.90
CA ASN A 475 15.17 -17.76 -19.12
C ASN A 475 16.55 -17.05 -19.13
N HIS A 476 16.89 -16.36 -20.22
CA HIS A 476 18.17 -15.68 -20.41
C HIS A 476 18.24 -14.24 -19.86
N GLY A 477 17.12 -13.64 -19.43
CA GLY A 477 17.07 -12.25 -18.99
C GLY A 477 15.88 -11.49 -19.57
N VAL A 478 16.03 -10.18 -19.73
CA VAL A 478 15.05 -9.26 -20.32
C VAL A 478 15.75 -8.32 -21.31
N GLN A 479 15.12 -8.07 -22.47
CA GLN A 479 15.45 -6.99 -23.41
C GLN A 479 14.33 -5.96 -23.38
N VAL A 480 14.63 -4.73 -22.98
CA VAL A 480 13.69 -3.60 -22.99
C VAL A 480 14.00 -2.71 -24.20
N VAL A 481 13.02 -2.46 -25.07
CA VAL A 481 13.20 -1.71 -26.32
C VAL A 481 12.52 -0.34 -26.19
N ALA A 482 13.29 0.73 -26.36
CA ALA A 482 12.81 2.12 -26.39
C ALA A 482 13.27 2.81 -27.67
N GLY A 483 12.32 3.14 -28.55
CA GLY A 483 12.62 3.53 -29.93
C GLY A 483 13.47 2.47 -30.62
N ASN A 484 14.63 2.89 -31.14
CA ASN A 484 15.61 2.02 -31.80
C ASN A 484 16.68 1.45 -30.83
N GLN A 485 16.60 1.74 -29.53
CA GLN A 485 17.58 1.30 -28.53
C GLN A 485 17.09 0.06 -27.77
N VAL A 486 17.99 -0.90 -27.53
CA VAL A 486 17.72 -2.12 -26.76
C VAL A 486 18.59 -2.13 -25.50
N PHE A 487 17.97 -2.30 -24.34
CA PHE A 487 18.60 -2.38 -23.04
C PHE A 487 18.49 -3.82 -22.51
N GLU A 488 19.63 -4.49 -22.34
CA GLU A 488 19.68 -5.88 -21.84
C GLU A 488 19.94 -5.92 -20.34
N CYS A 489 19.17 -6.72 -19.62
CA CYS A 489 19.25 -6.86 -18.17
C CYS A 489 18.85 -8.25 -17.68
N ASP A 490 19.22 -8.57 -16.44
CA ASP A 490 18.83 -9.83 -15.79
C ASP A 490 17.38 -9.80 -15.30
N MET A 491 16.89 -8.62 -14.91
CA MET A 491 15.51 -8.41 -14.48
C MET A 491 15.03 -7.03 -14.95
N ALA A 492 13.73 -6.90 -15.15
CA ALA A 492 13.10 -5.59 -15.34
C ALA A 492 11.94 -5.38 -14.36
N LEU A 493 11.74 -4.13 -13.97
CA LEU A 493 10.59 -3.68 -13.19
C LEU A 493 9.75 -2.72 -14.03
N CYS A 494 8.50 -3.09 -14.30
CA CYS A 494 7.55 -2.25 -15.00
C CYS A 494 6.77 -1.41 -13.99
N THR A 495 6.83 -0.07 -14.08
CA THR A 495 6.05 0.84 -13.24
C THR A 495 5.21 1.83 -14.07
N VAL A 496 4.80 1.41 -15.26
CA VAL A 496 3.95 2.23 -16.14
C VAL A 496 2.50 2.28 -15.60
N PRO A 497 1.76 3.39 -15.75
CA PRO A 497 0.39 3.48 -15.27
C PRO A 497 -0.56 2.45 -15.91
N LEU A 498 -1.63 2.09 -15.20
CA LEU A 498 -2.63 1.14 -15.68
C LEU A 498 -3.27 1.59 -17.02
N GLY A 499 -3.47 2.88 -17.26
CA GLY A 499 -3.91 3.39 -18.58
C GLY A 499 -2.96 3.01 -19.73
N VAL A 500 -1.64 2.99 -19.49
CA VAL A 500 -0.61 2.60 -20.47
C VAL A 500 -0.59 1.07 -20.69
N LEU A 501 -0.92 0.28 -19.66
CA LEU A 501 -1.13 -1.16 -19.82
C LEU A 501 -2.44 -1.46 -20.60
N LYS A 502 -3.53 -0.74 -20.29
CA LYS A 502 -4.84 -0.87 -20.95
C LYS A 502 -4.81 -0.51 -22.43
N SER A 503 -3.96 0.43 -22.85
CA SER A 503 -3.85 0.84 -24.26
C SER A 503 -3.09 -0.16 -25.14
N GLY A 504 -2.40 -1.15 -24.56
CA GLY A 504 -1.58 -2.11 -25.31
C GLY A 504 -0.34 -1.50 -25.98
N SER A 505 0.01 -0.25 -25.65
CA SER A 505 1.14 0.48 -26.27
C SER A 505 2.53 -0.13 -26.04
N ILE A 506 2.66 -1.05 -25.07
CA ILE A 506 3.87 -1.82 -24.79
C ILE A 506 3.64 -3.29 -25.14
N LYS A 507 4.40 -3.80 -26.10
CA LYS A 507 4.35 -5.19 -26.55
C LYS A 507 5.19 -6.10 -25.64
N PHE A 508 4.53 -6.99 -24.90
CA PHE A 508 5.19 -8.03 -24.11
C PHE A 508 5.49 -9.26 -24.99
N ILE A 509 6.71 -9.83 -24.87
CA ILE A 509 7.14 -11.02 -25.62
C ILE A 509 7.88 -12.00 -24.67
N PRO A 510 7.30 -13.17 -24.30
CA PRO A 510 5.96 -13.62 -24.63
C PRO A 510 4.87 -12.70 -24.06
N GLU A 511 3.64 -12.91 -24.50
CA GLU A 511 2.48 -12.19 -23.97
C GLU A 511 2.29 -12.43 -22.46
N LEU A 512 1.66 -11.47 -21.78
CA LEU A 512 1.36 -11.59 -20.36
C LEU A 512 0.35 -12.72 -20.09
N PRO A 513 0.40 -13.37 -18.91
CA PRO A 513 -0.59 -14.40 -18.56
C PRO A 513 -2.01 -13.86 -18.62
N GLN A 514 -2.96 -14.64 -19.17
CA GLN A 514 -4.35 -14.22 -19.38
C GLN A 514 -4.99 -13.60 -18.13
N ARG A 515 -4.78 -14.19 -16.94
CA ARG A 515 -5.28 -13.65 -15.66
C ARG A 515 -4.85 -12.20 -15.40
N LYS A 516 -3.62 -11.83 -15.77
CA LYS A 516 -3.10 -10.46 -15.65
C LYS A 516 -3.68 -9.54 -16.73
N LEU A 517 -3.86 -10.02 -17.96
CA LEU A 517 -4.57 -9.28 -19.02
C LEU A 517 -6.04 -9.00 -18.62
N ASP A 518 -6.71 -9.98 -18.02
CA ASP A 518 -8.09 -9.84 -17.54
C ASP A 518 -8.18 -8.85 -16.38
N GLY A 519 -7.23 -8.85 -15.44
CA GLY A 519 -7.15 -7.85 -14.36
C GLY A 519 -6.85 -6.44 -14.88
N ILE A 520 -5.91 -6.29 -15.83
CA ILE A 520 -5.65 -5.03 -16.55
C ILE A 520 -6.93 -4.53 -17.25
N LYS A 521 -7.76 -5.44 -17.78
CA LYS A 521 -9.05 -5.09 -18.39
C LYS A 521 -10.09 -4.68 -17.35
N ARG A 522 -10.28 -5.47 -16.27
CA ARG A 522 -11.29 -5.29 -15.23
C ARG A 522 -11.13 -3.99 -14.42
N LEU A 523 -9.95 -3.75 -13.84
CA LEU A 523 -9.73 -2.61 -12.95
C LEU A 523 -10.12 -1.29 -13.63
N GLY A 524 -10.76 -0.39 -12.90
CA GLY A 524 -11.03 0.95 -13.39
C GLY A 524 -9.74 1.77 -13.48
N PHE A 525 -9.68 2.69 -14.43
CA PHE A 525 -8.66 3.73 -14.47
C PHE A 525 -9.36 5.07 -14.72
N GLY A 526 -9.35 5.91 -13.70
CA GLY A 526 -10.14 7.10 -13.57
C GLY A 526 -9.52 8.33 -14.22
N LEU A 527 -10.26 9.45 -14.17
CA LEU A 527 -9.83 10.75 -14.64
C LEU A 527 -10.23 11.86 -13.67
N LEU A 528 -9.23 12.66 -13.30
CA LEU A 528 -9.33 13.86 -12.47
C LEU A 528 -8.34 14.88 -13.05
N ASN A 529 -8.83 16.09 -13.32
CA ASN A 529 -8.03 17.18 -13.86
C ASN A 529 -8.08 18.42 -12.97
N LYS A 530 -7.22 19.41 -13.26
CA LYS A 530 -7.07 20.65 -12.48
C LYS A 530 -6.86 21.87 -13.39
N VAL A 531 -7.26 23.04 -12.88
CA VAL A 531 -6.89 24.37 -13.40
C VAL A 531 -6.13 25.11 -12.31
N ALA A 532 -4.81 25.23 -12.46
CA ALA A 532 -3.96 26.00 -11.56
C ALA A 532 -3.81 27.45 -12.07
N MET A 533 -3.96 28.43 -11.19
CA MET A 533 -3.98 29.86 -11.53
C MET A 533 -3.16 30.67 -10.53
N LEU A 534 -2.10 31.33 -11.01
CA LEU A 534 -1.28 32.25 -10.22
C LEU A 534 -1.81 33.68 -10.39
N PHE A 535 -2.21 34.32 -9.31
CA PHE A 535 -2.76 35.68 -9.30
C PHE A 535 -1.73 36.73 -8.84
N PRO A 536 -2.03 38.04 -8.93
CA PRO A 536 -1.19 39.08 -8.32
C PRO A 536 -1.19 39.08 -6.79
N HIS A 537 -2.29 38.66 -6.17
CA HIS A 537 -2.48 38.56 -4.72
C HIS A 537 -3.59 37.56 -4.38
N ALA A 538 -3.62 37.06 -3.15
CA ALA A 538 -4.63 36.10 -2.69
C ALA A 538 -5.90 36.84 -2.22
N PHE A 539 -6.73 37.26 -3.18
CA PHE A 539 -7.99 38.00 -2.92
C PHE A 539 -9.00 37.18 -2.09
N TRP A 540 -8.89 35.85 -2.11
CA TRP A 540 -9.68 34.91 -1.29
C TRP A 540 -9.19 34.78 0.17
N GLY A 541 -8.13 35.49 0.56
CA GLY A 541 -7.51 35.40 1.88
C GLY A 541 -6.64 34.15 2.07
N THR A 542 -6.26 33.90 3.33
CA THR A 542 -5.34 32.80 3.70
C THR A 542 -5.84 31.92 4.85
N ASP A 543 -7.09 32.12 5.31
CA ASP A 543 -7.70 31.37 6.41
C ASP A 543 -8.35 30.06 5.96
N LEU A 544 -8.64 29.95 4.66
CA LEU A 544 -9.18 28.76 4.02
C LEU A 544 -8.11 28.07 3.18
N ASP A 545 -8.09 26.74 3.27
CA ASP A 545 -7.34 25.88 2.35
C ASP A 545 -8.22 25.35 1.21
N THR A 546 -9.54 25.32 1.42
CA THR A 546 -10.53 24.77 0.50
C THR A 546 -11.80 25.61 0.46
N PHE A 547 -12.55 25.54 -0.64
CA PHE A 547 -13.97 25.92 -0.72
C PHE A 547 -14.64 25.23 -1.92
N GLY A 548 -15.95 24.99 -1.84
CA GLY A 548 -16.73 24.33 -2.89
C GLY A 548 -17.70 25.26 -3.61
N HIS A 549 -18.12 24.85 -4.80
CA HIS A 549 -19.09 25.56 -5.65
C HIS A 549 -20.12 24.56 -6.18
N LEU A 550 -21.41 24.86 -6.00
CA LEU A 550 -22.53 24.03 -6.45
C LEU A 550 -22.77 24.17 -7.97
N SER A 551 -23.51 23.24 -8.56
CA SER A 551 -23.90 23.30 -9.97
C SER A 551 -25.40 23.04 -10.15
N ASP A 552 -26.06 23.87 -10.96
CA ASP A 552 -27.45 23.68 -11.39
C ASP A 552 -27.63 22.47 -12.33
N ASP A 553 -26.56 22.03 -12.99
CA ASP A 553 -26.56 20.90 -13.93
C ASP A 553 -25.91 19.66 -13.29
N PRO A 554 -26.69 18.62 -12.93
CA PRO A 554 -26.15 17.37 -12.38
C PRO A 554 -25.11 16.68 -13.27
N SER A 555 -25.12 16.89 -14.59
CA SER A 555 -24.14 16.36 -15.54
C SER A 555 -22.82 17.16 -15.57
N ARG A 556 -22.78 18.31 -14.89
CA ARG A 556 -21.61 19.17 -14.69
C ARG A 556 -21.22 19.30 -13.22
N ARG A 557 -21.82 18.50 -12.31
CA ARG A 557 -21.55 18.53 -10.85
C ARG A 557 -20.07 18.52 -10.45
N GLY A 558 -19.19 17.89 -11.25
CA GLY A 558 -17.76 17.81 -11.01
C GLY A 558 -16.93 18.90 -11.71
N GLU A 559 -17.53 19.88 -12.36
CA GLU A 559 -16.85 20.95 -13.09
C GLU A 559 -16.52 22.13 -12.19
N PHE A 560 -15.23 22.29 -11.84
CA PHE A 560 -14.73 23.36 -10.96
C PHE A 560 -15.40 23.38 -9.56
N PHE A 561 -15.93 22.23 -9.13
CA PHE A 561 -16.76 22.07 -7.94
C PHE A 561 -16.02 22.29 -6.60
N LEU A 562 -14.69 22.19 -6.60
CA LEU A 562 -13.84 22.28 -5.41
C LEU A 562 -12.54 23.01 -5.77
N PHE A 563 -12.18 23.98 -4.94
CA PHE A 563 -11.00 24.82 -5.06
C PHE A 563 -10.03 24.57 -3.91
N TYR A 564 -8.73 24.49 -4.21
CA TYR A 564 -7.65 24.46 -3.23
C TYR A 564 -6.89 25.79 -3.23
N SER A 565 -6.88 26.47 -2.09
CA SER A 565 -6.03 27.61 -1.78
C SER A 565 -4.62 27.10 -1.46
N TYR A 566 -3.68 27.41 -2.35
CA TYR A 566 -2.27 27.05 -2.19
C TYR A 566 -1.44 28.24 -1.66
N ALA A 567 -2.08 29.35 -1.30
CA ALA A 567 -1.43 30.62 -0.91
C ALA A 567 -0.45 30.48 0.28
N THR A 568 -0.77 29.62 1.24
CA THR A 568 0.04 29.34 2.44
C THR A 568 1.21 28.38 2.20
N VAL A 569 1.18 27.58 1.12
CA VAL A 569 2.08 26.42 0.91
C VAL A 569 2.92 26.50 -0.36
N ALA A 570 2.45 27.16 -1.41
CA ALA A 570 3.13 27.22 -2.70
C ALA A 570 4.24 28.29 -2.78
N GLY A 571 4.29 29.21 -1.82
CA GLY A 571 5.18 30.38 -1.84
C GLY A 571 4.60 31.62 -2.52
N GLY A 572 3.35 31.57 -2.99
CA GLY A 572 2.67 32.69 -3.62
C GLY A 572 1.18 32.43 -3.84
N PRO A 573 0.42 33.45 -4.29
CA PRO A 573 -1.04 33.44 -4.43
C PRO A 573 -1.52 32.54 -5.57
N LEU A 574 -1.51 31.23 -5.30
CA LEU A 574 -1.95 30.17 -6.20
C LEU A 574 -3.29 29.60 -5.75
N LEU A 575 -4.21 29.45 -6.69
CA LEU A 575 -5.48 28.75 -6.52
C LEU A 575 -5.58 27.61 -7.53
N ILE A 576 -6.19 26.48 -7.16
CA ILE A 576 -6.35 25.31 -8.02
C ILE A 576 -7.81 24.84 -8.00
N ALA A 577 -8.52 24.95 -9.12
CA ALA A 577 -9.86 24.36 -9.29
C ALA A 577 -9.75 22.91 -9.76
N LEU A 578 -10.63 22.02 -9.28
CA LEU A 578 -10.66 20.59 -9.62
C LEU A 578 -11.76 20.26 -10.62
N VAL A 579 -11.53 19.25 -11.46
CA VAL A 579 -12.49 18.76 -12.46
C VAL A 579 -12.60 17.23 -12.39
N ALA A 580 -13.74 16.73 -11.93
CA ALA A 580 -14.01 15.33 -11.61
C ALA A 580 -15.23 14.76 -12.38
N GLY A 581 -15.52 13.47 -12.20
CA GLY A 581 -16.72 12.83 -12.77
C GLY A 581 -16.80 12.92 -14.29
N GLU A 582 -18.02 13.06 -14.83
CA GLU A 582 -18.23 13.22 -16.28
C GLU A 582 -17.61 14.51 -16.84
N ALA A 583 -17.56 15.58 -16.02
CA ALA A 583 -16.92 16.83 -16.41
C ALA A 583 -15.45 16.63 -16.73
N ALA A 584 -14.72 15.77 -16.00
CA ALA A 584 -13.31 15.49 -16.26
C ALA A 584 -13.05 14.95 -17.66
N HIS A 585 -13.97 14.18 -18.23
CA HIS A 585 -13.91 13.68 -19.60
C HIS A 585 -14.26 14.76 -20.64
N LYS A 586 -15.33 15.53 -20.42
CA LYS A 586 -15.72 16.67 -21.27
C LYS A 586 -14.59 17.71 -21.35
N PHE A 587 -13.91 17.92 -20.22
CA PHE A 587 -12.83 18.88 -20.03
C PHE A 587 -11.54 18.57 -20.81
N GLU A 588 -11.24 17.32 -21.16
CA GLU A 588 -10.05 17.00 -21.98
C GLU A 588 -10.07 17.72 -23.34
N CYS A 589 -11.26 17.86 -23.94
CA CYS A 589 -11.46 18.53 -25.23
C CYS A 589 -11.74 20.04 -25.12
N MET A 590 -11.90 20.59 -23.92
CA MET A 590 -12.19 22.01 -23.70
C MET A 590 -10.94 22.87 -24.01
N PRO A 591 -11.07 24.05 -24.65
CA PRO A 591 -9.95 25.00 -24.77
C PRO A 591 -9.50 25.52 -23.39
N PRO A 592 -8.18 25.66 -23.14
CA PRO A 592 -7.68 26.18 -21.85
C PRO A 592 -8.11 27.62 -21.54
N THR A 593 -8.43 28.42 -22.56
CA THR A 593 -9.04 29.76 -22.41
C THR A 593 -10.39 29.69 -21.74
N ASP A 594 -11.25 28.80 -22.25
CA ASP A 594 -12.66 28.70 -21.90
C ASP A 594 -12.79 28.14 -20.48
N ALA A 595 -11.93 27.18 -20.14
CA ALA A 595 -11.73 26.67 -18.79
C ALA A 595 -11.41 27.81 -17.79
N VAL A 596 -10.47 28.69 -18.13
CA VAL A 596 -10.08 29.82 -17.27
C VAL A 596 -11.21 30.85 -17.18
N THR A 597 -11.90 31.14 -18.28
CA THR A 597 -13.06 32.05 -18.30
C THR A 597 -14.18 31.55 -17.38
N LEU A 598 -14.55 30.26 -17.46
CA LEU A 598 -15.57 29.65 -16.60
C LEU A 598 -15.17 29.71 -15.11
N VAL A 599 -13.91 29.40 -14.79
CA VAL A 599 -13.41 29.47 -13.41
C VAL A 599 -13.39 30.92 -12.90
N LEU A 600 -13.03 31.89 -13.73
CA LEU A 600 -13.07 33.31 -13.35
C LEU A 600 -14.50 33.84 -13.19
N GLN A 601 -15.47 33.33 -13.95
CA GLN A 601 -16.90 33.65 -13.75
C GLN A 601 -17.39 33.17 -12.38
N ILE A 602 -17.04 31.93 -11.97
CA ILE A 602 -17.35 31.39 -10.63
C ILE A 602 -16.72 32.27 -9.54
N LEU A 603 -15.43 32.60 -9.67
CA LEU A 603 -14.72 33.42 -8.68
C LEU A 603 -15.30 34.84 -8.60
N LYS A 604 -15.65 35.45 -9.73
CA LYS A 604 -16.29 36.78 -9.76
C LYS A 604 -17.66 36.75 -9.11
N GLY A 605 -18.48 35.73 -9.40
CA GLY A 605 -19.77 35.50 -8.75
C GLY A 605 -19.66 35.37 -7.22
N ILE A 606 -18.63 34.70 -6.71
CA ILE A 606 -18.39 34.56 -5.26
C ILE A 606 -17.91 35.88 -4.63
N TYR A 607 -16.89 36.53 -5.22
CA TYR A 607 -16.12 37.58 -4.53
C TYR A 607 -16.53 39.02 -4.87
N GLU A 608 -16.98 39.32 -6.09
CA GLU A 608 -17.37 40.69 -6.46
C GLU A 608 -18.59 41.21 -5.67
N PRO A 609 -19.64 40.40 -5.36
CA PRO A 609 -20.72 40.81 -4.47
C PRO A 609 -20.29 41.12 -3.02
N GLN A 610 -19.11 40.65 -2.60
CA GLN A 610 -18.50 40.97 -1.30
C GLN A 610 -17.64 42.26 -1.36
N GLY A 611 -17.59 42.94 -2.51
CA GLY A 611 -16.73 44.10 -2.75
C GLY A 611 -15.28 43.74 -3.07
N ILE A 612 -14.98 42.45 -3.31
CA ILE A 612 -13.63 41.95 -3.58
C ILE A 612 -13.45 41.80 -5.09
N ASN A 613 -12.65 42.69 -5.69
CA ASN A 613 -12.26 42.63 -7.10
C ASN A 613 -11.42 41.37 -7.39
N VAL A 614 -11.80 40.58 -8.39
CA VAL A 614 -11.06 39.39 -8.83
C VAL A 614 -10.11 39.77 -9.98
N PRO A 615 -8.79 39.87 -9.74
CA PRO A 615 -7.82 40.18 -10.78
C PRO A 615 -7.68 39.03 -11.77
N GLU A 616 -7.29 39.36 -13.00
CA GLU A 616 -6.90 38.35 -13.99
C GLU A 616 -5.63 37.59 -13.56
N PRO A 617 -5.52 36.27 -13.85
CA PRO A 617 -4.38 35.46 -13.46
C PRO A 617 -3.16 35.75 -14.33
N ILE A 618 -1.98 35.87 -13.70
CA ILE A 618 -0.70 36.12 -14.39
C ILE A 618 -0.25 34.88 -15.18
N GLN A 619 -0.54 33.69 -14.67
CA GLN A 619 -0.26 32.43 -15.37
C GLN A 619 -1.29 31.37 -15.01
N THR A 620 -1.72 30.58 -16.00
CA THR A 620 -2.68 29.49 -15.84
C THR A 620 -2.14 28.17 -16.41
N VAL A 621 -2.61 27.05 -15.88
CA VAL A 621 -2.26 25.69 -16.35
C VAL A 621 -3.46 24.76 -16.17
N CYS A 622 -4.00 24.27 -17.29
CA CYS A 622 -4.96 23.15 -17.30
C CYS A 622 -4.21 21.82 -17.41
N THR A 623 -4.63 20.78 -16.69
CA THR A 623 -4.13 19.41 -16.88
C THR A 623 -4.96 18.64 -17.90
N ARG A 624 -4.33 17.64 -18.54
CA ARG A 624 -4.92 16.74 -19.54
C ARG A 624 -4.44 15.31 -19.30
N TRP A 625 -4.75 14.77 -18.12
CA TRP A 625 -4.22 13.47 -17.68
C TRP A 625 -4.75 12.30 -18.53
N GLY A 626 -5.94 12.43 -19.12
CA GLY A 626 -6.53 11.46 -20.03
C GLY A 626 -5.84 11.44 -21.40
N SER A 627 -5.50 12.62 -21.95
CA SER A 627 -4.74 12.73 -23.20
C SER A 627 -3.21 12.57 -23.04
N ASP A 628 -2.67 12.51 -21.82
CA ASP A 628 -1.23 12.32 -21.58
C ASP A 628 -0.79 10.89 -21.97
N PRO A 629 0.06 10.71 -23.00
CA PRO A 629 0.42 9.38 -23.51
C PRO A 629 1.24 8.53 -22.52
N PHE A 630 1.78 9.14 -21.46
CA PHE A 630 2.53 8.45 -20.40
C PHE A 630 1.68 8.24 -19.14
N SER A 631 0.36 8.42 -19.21
CA SER A 631 -0.56 8.12 -18.10
C SER A 631 -1.92 7.59 -18.56
N LEU A 632 -2.57 8.23 -19.54
CA LEU A 632 -3.86 7.84 -20.11
C LEU A 632 -4.97 7.72 -19.04
N GLY A 633 -5.02 8.70 -18.13
CA GLY A 633 -5.86 8.76 -16.94
C GLY A 633 -5.07 9.14 -15.68
N SER A 634 -5.78 9.29 -14.56
CA SER A 634 -5.23 9.81 -13.30
C SER A 634 -4.81 8.71 -12.32
N TYR A 635 -5.70 7.80 -11.92
CA TYR A 635 -5.38 6.68 -11.02
C TYR A 635 -6.40 5.53 -11.09
N SER A 636 -6.06 4.36 -10.56
CA SER A 636 -6.95 3.19 -10.54
C SER A 636 -8.11 3.34 -9.56
N ASN A 637 -9.22 2.65 -9.84
CA ASN A 637 -10.33 2.43 -8.90
C ASN A 637 -10.96 1.05 -9.14
N VAL A 638 -11.76 0.55 -8.19
CA VAL A 638 -12.41 -0.76 -8.31
C VAL A 638 -13.74 -0.60 -9.07
N ALA A 639 -13.70 -0.90 -10.36
CA ALA A 639 -14.87 -0.87 -11.23
C ALA A 639 -15.78 -2.09 -11.01
N VAL A 640 -17.04 -2.01 -11.44
CA VAL A 640 -17.99 -3.14 -11.47
C VAL A 640 -17.34 -4.36 -12.14
N GLY A 641 -17.50 -5.54 -11.53
CA GLY A 641 -16.88 -6.79 -11.99
C GLY A 641 -15.39 -6.95 -11.62
N ALA A 642 -14.73 -5.94 -11.06
CA ALA A 642 -13.36 -6.03 -10.51
C ALA A 642 -13.37 -6.21 -8.99
N SER A 643 -12.26 -6.69 -8.42
CA SER A 643 -12.06 -6.81 -6.97
C SER A 643 -10.65 -6.37 -6.55
N GLY A 644 -10.39 -6.30 -5.24
CA GLY A 644 -9.05 -6.09 -4.70
C GLY A 644 -8.02 -7.13 -5.17
N ASP A 645 -8.46 -8.35 -5.51
CA ASP A 645 -7.58 -9.42 -6.00
C ASP A 645 -6.94 -9.07 -7.36
N ASP A 646 -7.55 -8.16 -8.14
CA ASP A 646 -6.97 -7.70 -9.40
C ASP A 646 -5.71 -6.85 -9.18
N TYR A 647 -5.59 -6.10 -8.08
CA TYR A 647 -4.34 -5.41 -7.75
C TYR A 647 -3.22 -6.39 -7.41
N ASP A 648 -3.54 -7.46 -6.69
CA ASP A 648 -2.61 -8.52 -6.33
C ASP A 648 -2.17 -9.30 -7.59
N ILE A 649 -3.11 -9.62 -8.48
CA ILE A 649 -2.86 -10.16 -9.83
C ILE A 649 -1.93 -9.26 -10.65
N LEU A 650 -2.09 -7.94 -10.56
CA LEU A 650 -1.24 -6.99 -11.28
C LEU A 650 0.19 -6.95 -10.72
N ALA A 651 0.39 -7.17 -9.42
CA ALA A 651 1.71 -7.30 -8.80
C ALA A 651 2.49 -8.56 -9.24
N GLU A 652 1.81 -9.68 -9.55
CA GLU A 652 2.46 -10.98 -9.84
C GLU A 652 3.62 -10.88 -10.85
N SER A 653 4.83 -11.33 -10.46
CA SER A 653 5.98 -11.37 -11.37
C SER A 653 5.84 -12.47 -12.44
N VAL A 654 6.47 -12.27 -13.60
CA VAL A 654 6.40 -13.21 -14.74
C VAL A 654 7.80 -13.66 -15.20
N GLY A 655 7.84 -14.81 -15.88
CA GLY A 655 9.07 -15.38 -16.44
C GLY A 655 10.06 -15.96 -15.40
N ASP A 656 9.58 -16.64 -14.35
CA ASP A 656 10.38 -17.09 -13.18
C ASP A 656 11.07 -15.92 -12.45
N GLY A 657 10.32 -14.84 -12.19
CA GLY A 657 10.82 -13.62 -11.56
C GLY A 657 11.87 -12.91 -12.41
N ARG A 658 11.56 -12.66 -13.68
CA ARG A 658 12.39 -11.86 -14.61
C ARG A 658 11.78 -10.49 -14.89
N LEU A 659 10.45 -10.40 -14.96
CA LEU A 659 9.72 -9.14 -15.11
C LEU A 659 8.75 -8.96 -13.94
N PHE A 660 8.86 -7.84 -13.24
CA PHE A 660 8.12 -7.48 -12.03
C PHE A 660 7.24 -6.24 -12.28
N PHE A 661 6.26 -5.99 -11.40
CA PHE A 661 5.29 -4.90 -11.55
C PHE A 661 5.11 -4.10 -10.25
N ALA A 662 5.27 -2.77 -10.32
CA ALA A 662 5.02 -1.84 -9.21
C ALA A 662 4.23 -0.61 -9.68
N GLY A 663 3.79 0.24 -8.75
CA GLY A 663 2.89 1.37 -9.01
C GLY A 663 1.59 1.24 -8.23
N GLU A 664 0.80 2.32 -8.16
CA GLU A 664 -0.44 2.33 -7.34
C GLU A 664 -1.43 1.24 -7.74
N ALA A 665 -1.62 0.97 -9.03
CA ALA A 665 -2.42 -0.15 -9.54
C ALA A 665 -1.82 -1.57 -9.30
N THR A 666 -0.90 -1.73 -8.34
CA THR A 666 -0.30 -3.03 -7.94
C THR A 666 -0.32 -3.26 -6.43
N THR A 667 -1.15 -2.53 -5.68
CA THR A 667 -1.32 -2.71 -4.23
C THR A 667 -2.79 -2.61 -3.84
N ARG A 668 -3.33 -3.69 -3.26
CA ARG A 668 -4.70 -3.76 -2.78
C ARG A 668 -4.97 -2.86 -1.57
N ARG A 669 -3.99 -2.70 -0.69
CA ARG A 669 -4.13 -1.95 0.58
C ARG A 669 -3.99 -0.44 0.40
N TYR A 670 -3.37 0.00 -0.69
CA TYR A 670 -3.03 1.42 -0.94
C TYR A 670 -3.13 1.80 -2.43
N PRO A 671 -4.22 1.46 -3.15
CA PRO A 671 -4.38 1.84 -4.55
C PRO A 671 -4.48 3.37 -4.69
N ALA A 672 -4.42 3.88 -5.92
CA ALA A 672 -4.45 5.31 -6.28
C ALA A 672 -3.41 6.27 -5.65
N THR A 673 -2.77 5.94 -4.53
CA THR A 673 -2.01 6.90 -3.71
C THR A 673 -0.54 7.04 -4.09
N MET A 674 0.04 8.20 -3.75
CA MET A 674 1.48 8.42 -3.83
C MET A 674 2.27 7.46 -2.92
N HIS A 675 1.74 7.13 -1.73
CA HIS A 675 2.41 6.27 -0.77
C HIS A 675 2.34 4.79 -1.18
N GLY A 676 1.25 4.32 -1.79
CA GLY A 676 1.14 2.97 -2.34
C GLY A 676 2.07 2.76 -3.52
N ALA A 677 2.19 3.76 -4.40
CA ALA A 677 3.22 3.75 -5.44
C ALA A 677 4.64 3.65 -4.82
N PHE A 678 4.96 4.42 -3.78
CA PHE A 678 6.26 4.32 -3.11
C PHE A 678 6.52 2.94 -2.47
N LEU A 679 5.55 2.39 -1.73
CA LEU A 679 5.64 1.09 -1.05
C LEU A 679 5.81 -0.08 -2.02
N THR A 680 5.06 -0.11 -3.13
CA THR A 680 5.20 -1.16 -4.16
C THR A 680 6.59 -1.16 -4.79
N GLY A 681 7.26 0.00 -4.87
CA GLY A 681 8.67 0.07 -5.28
C GLY A 681 9.63 -0.62 -4.31
N LEU A 682 9.43 -0.45 -3.00
CA LEU A 682 10.23 -1.14 -1.98
C LEU A 682 9.98 -2.65 -1.98
N ARG A 683 8.71 -3.06 -2.07
CA ARG A 683 8.28 -4.47 -2.18
C ARG A 683 8.94 -5.16 -3.37
N GLU A 684 8.87 -4.58 -4.57
CA GLU A 684 9.50 -5.21 -5.74
C GLU A 684 11.02 -5.22 -5.67
N ALA A 685 11.67 -4.22 -5.07
CA ALA A 685 13.11 -4.28 -4.84
C ALA A 685 13.51 -5.46 -3.91
N ALA A 686 12.68 -5.79 -2.91
CA ALA A 686 12.87 -6.97 -2.07
C ALA A 686 12.61 -8.29 -2.84
N ASN A 687 11.51 -8.38 -3.59
CA ASN A 687 11.20 -9.52 -4.46
C ASN A 687 12.32 -9.80 -5.47
N MET A 688 12.80 -8.76 -6.15
CA MET A 688 13.90 -8.84 -7.12
C MET A 688 15.21 -9.28 -6.45
N ALA A 689 15.50 -8.78 -5.24
CA ALA A 689 16.64 -9.24 -4.44
C ALA A 689 16.52 -10.73 -4.07
N HIS A 690 15.34 -11.18 -3.62
CA HIS A 690 15.07 -12.59 -3.32
C HIS A 690 15.27 -13.47 -4.55
N HIS A 691 14.63 -13.15 -5.68
CA HIS A 691 14.74 -13.95 -6.92
C HIS A 691 16.18 -14.00 -7.47
N ALA A 692 16.95 -12.91 -7.38
CA ALA A 692 18.36 -12.90 -7.76
C ALA A 692 19.21 -13.81 -6.84
N ASN A 693 19.00 -13.71 -5.52
CA ASN A 693 19.68 -14.58 -4.54
C ASN A 693 19.32 -16.06 -4.78
N ALA A 694 18.05 -16.37 -4.97
CA ALA A 694 17.56 -17.73 -5.24
C ALA A 694 18.16 -18.31 -6.53
N ARG A 695 18.29 -17.51 -7.61
CA ARG A 695 18.99 -17.94 -8.84
C ARG A 695 20.48 -18.17 -8.61
N SER A 696 21.17 -17.29 -7.88
CA SER A 696 22.58 -17.46 -7.52
C SER A 696 22.81 -18.76 -6.71
N LEU A 697 21.92 -19.06 -5.77
CA LEU A 697 21.93 -20.31 -5.00
C LEU A 697 21.65 -21.54 -5.88
N LYS A 698 20.65 -21.50 -6.77
CA LYS A 698 20.37 -22.58 -7.75
C LYS A 698 21.62 -22.88 -8.60
N ILE A 699 22.34 -21.86 -9.06
CA ILE A 699 23.58 -22.01 -9.84
C ILE A 699 24.72 -22.63 -9.01
N LYS A 700 24.87 -22.24 -7.73
CA LYS A 700 25.86 -22.84 -6.81
C LYS A 700 25.54 -24.31 -6.49
N VAL A 701 24.28 -24.65 -6.23
CA VAL A 701 23.84 -26.04 -5.99
C VAL A 701 23.97 -26.90 -7.24
N GLY A 702 23.71 -26.34 -8.43
CA GLY A 702 23.98 -27.00 -9.72
C GLY A 702 25.46 -27.35 -9.96
N ARG A 703 26.39 -26.78 -9.17
CA ARG A 703 27.83 -27.12 -9.16
C ARG A 703 28.25 -28.01 -7.98
N ASN A 704 27.37 -28.26 -7.00
CA ASN A 704 27.66 -29.07 -5.80
C ASN A 704 26.38 -29.78 -5.27
N PRO A 705 26.14 -31.05 -5.64
CA PRO A 705 24.90 -31.75 -5.28
C PRO A 705 24.94 -32.37 -3.88
N SER A 706 24.38 -31.70 -2.86
CA SER A 706 24.13 -32.32 -1.55
C SER A 706 22.87 -31.82 -0.81
N LYS A 707 21.97 -32.77 -0.56
CA LYS A 707 21.02 -32.95 0.56
C LYS A 707 20.75 -31.73 1.48
N ASN A 708 19.49 -31.29 1.55
CA ASN A 708 19.02 -30.34 2.57
C ASN A 708 17.64 -30.77 3.14
N ALA A 709 17.58 -31.08 4.43
CA ALA A 709 16.39 -31.71 5.05
C ALA A 709 15.22 -30.74 5.29
N HIS A 710 15.49 -29.45 5.56
CA HIS A 710 14.46 -28.46 5.87
C HIS A 710 13.43 -28.28 4.74
N SER A 711 13.83 -28.48 3.48
CA SER A 711 12.91 -28.39 2.34
C SER A 711 11.76 -29.41 2.43
N CYS A 712 11.90 -30.51 3.17
CA CYS A 712 10.84 -31.52 3.32
C CYS A 712 9.84 -31.20 4.46
N ALA A 713 10.04 -30.11 5.22
CA ALA A 713 9.15 -29.71 6.31
C ALA A 713 7.88 -29.00 5.79
N SER A 714 8.01 -27.81 5.18
CA SER A 714 6.85 -27.09 4.61
C SER A 714 6.13 -27.91 3.54
N LEU A 715 6.89 -28.66 2.75
CA LEU A 715 6.38 -29.63 1.77
C LEU A 715 5.31 -30.57 2.35
N LEU A 716 5.48 -31.04 3.59
CA LEU A 716 4.51 -31.96 4.19
C LEU A 716 3.24 -31.23 4.63
N ALA A 717 3.36 -30.01 5.14
CA ALA A 717 2.22 -29.17 5.48
C ALA A 717 1.37 -28.87 4.23
N ASP A 718 2.01 -28.47 3.12
CA ASP A 718 1.31 -28.20 1.85
C ASP A 718 0.63 -29.45 1.28
N LEU A 719 1.27 -30.62 1.36
CA LEU A 719 0.65 -31.88 0.93
C LEU A 719 -0.58 -32.25 1.78
N PHE A 720 -0.63 -31.85 3.06
CA PHE A 720 -1.78 -32.05 3.94
C PHE A 720 -2.79 -30.87 3.98
N ARG A 721 -2.63 -29.84 3.13
CA ARG A 721 -3.72 -28.91 2.79
C ARG A 721 -4.80 -29.61 1.94
N GLU A 722 -4.38 -30.56 1.11
CA GLU A 722 -5.25 -31.43 0.31
C GLU A 722 -4.91 -32.91 0.61
N PRO A 723 -5.42 -33.53 1.68
CA PRO A 723 -5.23 -34.97 1.90
C PRO A 723 -5.92 -35.79 0.79
N ASP A 724 -5.34 -36.94 0.43
CA ASP A 724 -5.97 -37.87 -0.52
C ASP A 724 -7.11 -38.70 0.12
N LEU A 725 -7.19 -38.71 1.46
CA LEU A 725 -8.23 -39.34 2.27
C LEU A 725 -8.23 -38.73 3.68
N GLU A 726 -9.40 -38.45 4.25
CA GLU A 726 -9.55 -37.86 5.59
C GLU A 726 -10.77 -38.42 6.33
N PHE A 727 -10.65 -38.64 7.65
CA PHE A 727 -11.72 -39.15 8.51
C PHE A 727 -11.40 -38.86 9.99
N GLY A 728 -12.28 -38.13 10.69
CA GLY A 728 -12.03 -37.71 12.08
C GLY A 728 -10.73 -36.91 12.19
N SER A 729 -9.93 -37.21 13.21
CA SER A 729 -8.59 -36.67 13.45
C SER A 729 -7.51 -37.13 12.44
N PHE A 730 -7.82 -37.98 11.44
CA PHE A 730 -6.85 -38.65 10.59
C PHE A 730 -6.86 -38.13 9.14
N SER A 731 -5.72 -37.58 8.67
CA SER A 731 -5.50 -37.14 7.29
C SER A 731 -4.41 -38.00 6.62
N ILE A 732 -4.60 -38.47 5.38
CA ILE A 732 -3.67 -39.39 4.70
C ILE A 732 -3.32 -38.89 3.28
N ILE A 733 -2.05 -39.04 2.90
CA ILE A 733 -1.56 -38.86 1.52
C ILE A 733 -0.85 -40.13 1.01
N PHE A 734 -1.01 -40.47 -0.27
CA PHE A 734 -0.53 -41.72 -0.86
C PHE A 734 0.62 -41.53 -1.86
N GLY A 735 1.63 -42.39 -1.75
CA GLY A 735 2.71 -42.53 -2.71
C GLY A 735 2.32 -43.36 -3.94
N ARG A 736 2.56 -42.78 -5.13
CA ARG A 736 2.42 -43.35 -6.48
C ARG A 736 1.02 -43.78 -6.94
N LYS A 737 0.66 -43.40 -8.17
CA LYS A 737 -0.44 -44.04 -8.91
C LYS A 737 -0.03 -45.43 -9.40
N ASN A 738 -0.37 -46.46 -8.62
CA ASN A 738 -0.80 -47.78 -9.07
C ASN A 738 -1.69 -48.39 -7.97
N ALA A 739 -2.50 -49.39 -8.29
CA ALA A 739 -3.38 -50.06 -7.32
C ALA A 739 -2.62 -51.09 -6.43
N ASP A 740 -1.37 -50.79 -6.07
CA ASP A 740 -0.53 -51.64 -5.23
C ASP A 740 -0.93 -51.50 -3.75
N PRO A 741 -1.39 -52.57 -3.07
CA PRO A 741 -1.72 -52.53 -1.65
C PRO A 741 -0.52 -52.12 -0.76
N LYS A 742 0.71 -52.38 -1.22
CA LYS A 742 1.96 -52.12 -0.48
C LYS A 742 2.54 -50.72 -0.72
N SER A 743 1.92 -49.87 -1.56
CA SER A 743 2.46 -48.52 -1.81
C SER A 743 2.48 -47.69 -0.52
N PRO A 744 3.52 -46.88 -0.25
CA PRO A 744 3.63 -46.16 1.01
C PRO A 744 2.63 -45.00 1.09
N ALA A 745 2.13 -44.74 2.29
CA ALA A 745 1.26 -43.62 2.64
C ALA A 745 1.82 -42.90 3.87
N ILE A 746 1.58 -41.60 3.97
CA ILE A 746 1.89 -40.80 5.16
C ILE A 746 0.57 -40.47 5.83
N LEU A 747 0.45 -40.82 7.11
CA LEU A 747 -0.67 -40.45 7.97
C LEU A 747 -0.27 -39.25 8.84
N ARG A 748 -1.19 -38.29 8.99
CA ARG A 748 -1.23 -37.25 10.03
C ARG A 748 -2.38 -37.56 10.99
N VAL A 749 -2.15 -37.47 12.29
CA VAL A 749 -3.17 -37.47 13.33
C VAL A 749 -3.14 -36.12 14.04
N THR A 750 -4.30 -35.49 14.21
CA THR A 750 -4.46 -34.17 14.86
C THR A 750 -5.17 -34.31 16.19
N PHE A 751 -4.49 -33.97 17.28
CA PHE A 751 -5.09 -33.85 18.61
C PHE A 751 -5.46 -32.39 18.90
N ASN A 752 -6.69 -32.18 19.36
CA ASN A 752 -7.17 -30.90 19.88
C ASN A 752 -7.24 -31.00 21.40
N GLU A 753 -6.77 -30.00 22.14
CA GLU A 753 -6.91 -30.02 23.61
C GLU A 753 -8.39 -29.89 24.05
N PRO A 754 -8.81 -30.62 25.11
CA PRO A 754 -10.15 -30.48 25.67
C PRO A 754 -10.30 -29.13 26.39
N ARG A 755 -11.23 -28.29 25.91
CA ARG A 755 -11.55 -26.98 26.49
C ARG A 755 -11.84 -27.07 28.00
N LYS A 756 -10.89 -26.64 28.84
CA LYS A 756 -11.12 -26.44 30.28
C LYS A 756 -12.15 -25.32 30.47
N LYS A 757 -13.26 -25.61 31.14
CA LYS A 757 -14.19 -24.58 31.63
C LYS A 757 -13.50 -23.75 32.71
N SER A 758 -13.26 -22.47 32.44
CA SER A 758 -12.79 -21.50 33.43
C SER A 758 -13.92 -21.15 34.39
N HIS A 759 -13.75 -21.41 35.69
CA HIS A 759 -14.57 -20.80 36.72
C HIS A 759 -14.17 -19.33 36.92
N GLU A 760 -15.15 -18.48 37.19
CA GLU A 760 -14.95 -17.06 37.51
C GLU A 760 -14.35 -16.85 38.92
N GLY A 761 -13.72 -15.69 39.14
CA GLY A 761 -13.56 -15.14 40.49
C GLY A 761 -12.22 -14.49 40.83
N SER A 762 -12.03 -13.23 40.47
CA SER A 762 -11.16 -12.28 41.24
C SER A 762 -11.43 -10.83 40.82
N LYS A 763 -11.13 -9.89 41.72
CA LYS A 763 -11.51 -8.46 41.61
C LYS A 763 -10.41 -7.64 40.90
N PRO A 764 -10.75 -6.48 40.29
CA PRO A 764 -9.77 -5.61 39.63
C PRO A 764 -9.06 -4.67 40.62
N ASP A 765 -7.74 -4.80 40.74
CA ASP A 765 -6.86 -3.77 41.32
C ASP A 765 -6.19 -2.97 40.20
N GLN A 766 -6.16 -1.63 40.33
CA GLN A 766 -5.66 -0.72 39.30
C GLN A 766 -4.17 -0.37 39.50
N GLN A 767 -3.28 -1.09 38.83
CA GLN A 767 -1.91 -0.62 38.56
C GLN A 767 -1.53 -0.81 37.08
N HIS A 768 -0.68 0.08 36.56
CA HIS A 768 -0.52 0.34 35.13
C HIS A 768 0.58 -0.48 34.43
N SER A 769 0.36 -0.68 33.12
CA SER A 769 1.31 -1.06 32.08
C SER A 769 1.89 -2.48 32.11
N ASN A 770 2.32 -2.91 30.93
CA ASN A 770 2.96 -4.18 30.56
C ASN A 770 2.16 -5.46 30.86
N LYS A 771 1.71 -5.69 32.11
CA LYS A 771 1.08 -6.94 32.54
C LYS A 771 -0.16 -7.32 31.71
N LEU A 772 -0.96 -6.35 31.27
CA LEU A 772 -2.13 -6.60 30.42
C LEU A 772 -1.72 -7.10 29.02
N LEU A 773 -0.72 -6.49 28.38
CA LEU A 773 -0.20 -6.91 27.07
C LEU A 773 0.43 -8.30 27.16
N PHE A 774 1.23 -8.57 28.19
CA PHE A 774 1.75 -9.91 28.46
C PHE A 774 0.64 -10.94 28.71
N GLN A 775 -0.43 -10.58 29.44
CA GLN A 775 -1.59 -11.45 29.62
C GLN A 775 -2.40 -11.64 28.33
N GLN A 776 -2.47 -10.67 27.42
CA GLN A 776 -3.11 -10.81 26.11
C GLN A 776 -2.30 -11.74 25.20
N LEU A 777 -0.99 -11.52 25.07
CA LEU A 777 -0.06 -12.40 24.35
C LEU A 777 -0.11 -13.85 24.89
N GLN A 778 -0.06 -14.01 26.21
CA GLN A 778 -0.09 -15.31 26.88
C GLN A 778 -1.50 -15.96 26.85
N SER A 779 -2.58 -15.18 26.77
CA SER A 779 -3.94 -15.68 26.52
C SER A 779 -4.08 -16.19 25.08
N HIS A 780 -3.57 -15.43 24.10
CA HIS A 780 -3.60 -15.82 22.69
C HIS A 780 -2.77 -17.09 22.42
N PHE A 781 -1.61 -17.20 23.07
CA PHE A 781 -0.78 -18.42 23.10
C PHE A 781 -1.56 -19.67 23.57
N ASN A 782 -2.40 -19.52 24.59
CA ASN A 782 -3.21 -20.63 25.14
C ASN A 782 -4.42 -21.02 24.28
N GLN A 783 -4.71 -20.34 23.16
CA GLN A 783 -5.93 -20.58 22.36
C GLN A 783 -5.71 -21.29 21.01
N GLN A 784 -4.46 -21.53 20.58
CA GLN A 784 -4.17 -21.97 19.20
C GLN A 784 -3.36 -23.29 19.04
N GLN A 785 -3.32 -24.17 20.03
CA GLN A 785 -2.61 -25.45 19.88
C GLN A 785 -3.48 -26.57 19.27
N GLN A 786 -3.14 -26.98 18.04
CA GLN A 786 -3.46 -28.30 17.48
C GLN A 786 -2.17 -29.10 17.35
N LEU A 787 -2.11 -30.31 17.92
CA LEU A 787 -0.91 -31.14 17.91
C LEU A 787 -0.98 -32.15 16.77
N HIS A 788 -0.12 -31.99 15.75
CA HIS A 788 0.01 -32.93 14.64
C HIS A 788 1.15 -33.94 14.84
N VAL A 789 0.82 -35.23 14.88
CA VAL A 789 1.78 -36.34 14.83
C VAL A 789 1.60 -37.15 13.55
N TYR A 790 2.60 -37.95 13.18
CA TYR A 790 2.67 -38.60 11.88
C TYR A 790 3.18 -40.05 11.98
N THR A 791 2.89 -40.87 10.98
CA THR A 791 3.59 -42.16 10.76
C THR A 791 3.52 -42.61 9.30
N LEU A 792 4.26 -43.67 8.96
CA LEU A 792 4.23 -44.32 7.65
C LEU A 792 3.37 -45.59 7.71
N LEU A 793 2.50 -45.76 6.71
CA LEU A 793 1.65 -46.94 6.52
C LEU A 793 1.80 -47.47 5.08
N SER A 794 1.34 -48.69 4.82
CA SER A 794 0.98 -49.11 3.47
C SER A 794 -0.41 -48.59 3.08
N ARG A 795 -0.67 -48.49 1.77
CA ARG A 795 -1.97 -48.12 1.20
C ARG A 795 -3.09 -49.03 1.71
N GLN A 796 -2.82 -50.32 1.88
CA GLN A 796 -3.76 -51.26 2.47
C GLN A 796 -4.08 -50.93 3.93
N GLN A 797 -3.07 -50.77 4.79
CA GLN A 797 -3.26 -50.44 6.21
C GLN A 797 -4.01 -49.10 6.40
N ALA A 798 -3.73 -48.11 5.54
CA ALA A 798 -4.43 -46.82 5.54
C ALA A 798 -5.92 -46.94 5.16
N LEU A 799 -6.28 -47.89 4.29
CA LEU A 799 -7.68 -48.17 3.94
C LEU A 799 -8.37 -49.03 5.01
N GLU A 800 -7.68 -50.03 5.58
CA GLU A 800 -8.20 -50.81 6.71
C GLU A 800 -8.51 -49.92 7.93
N LEU A 801 -7.63 -48.96 8.24
CA LEU A 801 -7.80 -48.01 9.34
C LEU A 801 -9.09 -47.18 9.21
N ARG A 802 -9.50 -46.84 7.98
CA ARG A 802 -10.75 -46.10 7.72
C ARG A 802 -11.99 -46.93 8.10
N GLU A 803 -11.98 -48.22 7.82
CA GLU A 803 -13.10 -49.13 8.08
C GLU A 803 -13.24 -49.50 9.56
N VAL A 804 -12.27 -49.13 10.41
CA VAL A 804 -12.38 -49.26 11.88
C VAL A 804 -13.53 -48.39 12.39
N ARG A 805 -14.49 -49.04 13.05
CA ARG A 805 -15.62 -48.43 13.75
C ARG A 805 -15.27 -48.19 15.23
N GLY A 806 -16.02 -47.33 15.90
CA GLY A 806 -15.79 -46.96 17.31
C GLY A 806 -15.03 -45.65 17.52
N GLY A 807 -14.99 -44.78 16.51
CA GLY A 807 -14.39 -43.46 16.62
C GLY A 807 -12.86 -43.46 16.60
N ASP A 808 -12.28 -42.33 17.00
CA ASP A 808 -10.86 -42.06 16.80
C ASP A 808 -9.95 -42.72 17.84
N GLU A 809 -10.45 -42.96 19.05
CA GLU A 809 -9.76 -43.77 20.06
C GLU A 809 -9.54 -45.21 19.58
N MET A 810 -10.56 -45.84 18.99
CA MET A 810 -10.45 -47.20 18.44
C MET A 810 -9.52 -47.28 17.23
N ARG A 811 -9.39 -46.19 16.44
CA ARG A 811 -8.40 -46.08 15.36
C ARG A 811 -6.99 -45.90 15.88
N LEU A 812 -6.82 -45.10 16.95
CA LEU A 812 -5.53 -44.93 17.63
C LEU A 812 -5.05 -46.25 18.23
N ASN A 813 -5.96 -46.99 18.87
CA ASN A 813 -5.72 -48.35 19.39
C ASN A 813 -5.35 -49.34 18.27
N TYR A 814 -6.05 -49.30 17.12
CA TYR A 814 -5.72 -50.12 15.94
C TYR A 814 -4.30 -49.85 15.40
N LEU A 815 -3.85 -48.59 15.40
CA LEU A 815 -2.50 -48.22 15.01
C LEU A 815 -1.44 -48.77 15.98
N CYS A 816 -1.60 -48.49 17.27
CA CYS A 816 -0.63 -48.86 18.29
C CYS A 816 -0.56 -50.39 18.50
N GLU A 817 -1.68 -51.02 18.86
CA GLU A 817 -1.69 -52.42 19.33
C GLU A 817 -1.77 -53.43 18.18
N LYS A 818 -2.53 -53.13 17.12
CA LYS A 818 -2.76 -54.09 16.02
C LYS A 818 -1.78 -53.94 14.85
N LEU A 819 -1.36 -52.71 14.53
CA LEU A 819 -0.36 -52.45 13.49
C LEU A 819 1.07 -52.25 14.03
N GLY A 820 1.24 -52.09 15.35
CA GLY A 820 2.55 -51.92 15.99
C GLY A 820 3.26 -50.61 15.61
N VAL A 821 2.55 -49.64 15.03
CA VAL A 821 3.18 -48.41 14.51
C VAL A 821 3.25 -47.33 15.57
N LYS A 822 4.42 -46.71 15.70
CA LYS A 822 4.62 -45.53 16.56
C LYS A 822 4.22 -44.26 15.79
N LEU A 823 3.49 -43.39 16.47
CA LEU A 823 3.26 -42.01 16.03
C LEU A 823 4.45 -41.14 16.49
N VAL A 824 4.91 -40.25 15.62
CA VAL A 824 6.09 -39.40 15.84
C VAL A 824 5.84 -37.97 15.37
N GLY A 825 6.48 -36.98 16.01
CA GLY A 825 6.55 -35.63 15.46
C GLY A 825 7.31 -35.61 14.13
N ARG A 826 7.15 -34.56 13.31
CA ARG A 826 7.71 -34.47 11.94
C ARG A 826 9.18 -34.89 11.80
N LYS A 827 10.03 -34.53 12.78
CA LYS A 827 11.48 -34.84 12.78
C LYS A 827 11.77 -36.35 12.94
N GLY A 828 10.86 -37.12 13.51
CA GLY A 828 11.00 -38.57 13.73
C GLY A 828 10.62 -39.47 12.55
N LEU A 829 10.04 -38.93 11.47
CA LEU A 829 9.62 -39.70 10.29
C LEU A 829 10.79 -40.27 9.44
N GLY A 830 11.99 -39.69 9.56
CA GLY A 830 13.20 -40.15 8.88
C GLY A 830 13.24 -39.99 7.35
N SER A 831 14.40 -40.33 6.79
CA SER A 831 14.73 -40.15 5.36
C SER A 831 13.86 -40.97 4.40
N THR A 832 13.28 -42.08 4.87
CA THR A 832 12.29 -42.87 4.12
C THR A 832 11.05 -42.04 3.82
N ALA A 833 10.55 -41.28 4.81
CA ALA A 833 9.41 -40.40 4.60
C ALA A 833 9.78 -39.20 3.72
N ASP A 834 10.96 -38.58 3.91
CA ASP A 834 11.43 -37.48 3.06
C ASP A 834 11.48 -37.90 1.57
N SER A 835 11.87 -39.14 1.29
CA SER A 835 11.87 -39.72 -0.06
C SER A 835 10.45 -39.88 -0.63
N VAL A 836 9.48 -40.28 0.19
CA VAL A 836 8.05 -40.36 -0.18
C VAL A 836 7.48 -38.94 -0.42
N ILE A 837 7.80 -37.98 0.45
CA ILE A 837 7.39 -36.57 0.36
C ILE A 837 7.85 -35.95 -0.97
N ALA A 838 9.13 -36.09 -1.31
CA ALA A 838 9.68 -35.63 -2.58
C ALA A 838 8.98 -36.30 -3.78
N ALA A 839 8.74 -37.61 -3.72
CA ALA A 839 8.05 -38.36 -4.77
C ALA A 839 6.57 -37.95 -4.94
N ILE A 840 5.87 -37.53 -3.88
CA ILE A 840 4.49 -37.02 -3.96
C ILE A 840 4.48 -35.61 -4.56
N LYS A 841 5.36 -34.68 -4.13
CA LYS A 841 5.43 -33.33 -4.74
C LYS A 841 5.73 -33.39 -6.24
N ALA A 842 6.68 -34.24 -6.66
CA ALA A 842 7.01 -34.43 -8.07
C ALA A 842 5.83 -34.98 -8.92
N GLN A 843 4.83 -35.61 -8.30
CA GLN A 843 3.62 -36.08 -8.97
C GLN A 843 2.48 -35.06 -8.95
N ARG A 844 2.25 -34.36 -7.83
CA ARG A 844 1.20 -33.33 -7.76
C ARG A 844 1.52 -32.14 -8.68
N GLY A 845 2.79 -31.71 -8.74
CA GLY A 845 3.24 -30.62 -9.63
C GLY A 845 3.20 -30.93 -11.14
N ASN A 846 2.88 -32.16 -11.55
CA ASN A 846 2.77 -32.55 -12.96
C ASN A 846 1.32 -32.66 -13.48
N ARG A 847 0.31 -32.25 -12.69
CA ARG A 847 -1.10 -32.24 -13.14
C ARG A 847 -1.46 -30.90 -13.81
N LYS A 848 -1.68 -30.92 -15.13
CA LYS A 848 -2.62 -29.96 -15.73
C LYS A 848 -4.04 -30.30 -15.24
N PRO A 849 -4.92 -29.32 -15.03
CA PRO A 849 -6.30 -29.57 -14.61
C PRO A 849 -7.07 -30.28 -15.73
N THR A 850 -7.51 -31.51 -15.47
CA THR A 850 -8.52 -32.21 -16.27
C THR A 850 -9.84 -32.19 -15.50
N SER A 851 -10.89 -31.64 -16.11
CA SER A 851 -12.22 -31.60 -15.52
C SER A 851 -12.82 -33.00 -15.37
N THR A 852 -13.35 -33.29 -14.18
CA THR A 852 -14.29 -34.39 -13.94
C THR A 852 -15.31 -33.99 -12.90
N SER A 853 -16.50 -33.59 -13.36
CA SER A 853 -17.73 -33.73 -12.60
C SER A 853 -18.15 -35.21 -12.54
N GLY A 854 -19.09 -35.57 -11.66
CA GLY A 854 -19.73 -36.89 -11.69
C GLY A 854 -20.00 -37.55 -10.34
N THR A 855 -20.95 -37.04 -9.58
CA THR A 855 -21.70 -37.87 -8.61
C THR A 855 -22.57 -38.87 -9.39
N SER A 856 -22.76 -40.07 -8.87
CA SER A 856 -23.45 -41.16 -9.57
C SER A 856 -24.84 -41.46 -9.04
N LYS A 857 -25.84 -41.49 -9.95
CA LYS A 857 -27.12 -42.22 -9.79
C LYS A 857 -27.46 -42.95 -11.09
N LEU A 858 -28.55 -43.73 -11.07
CA LEU A 858 -28.64 -45.00 -11.80
C LEU A 858 -28.97 -44.96 -13.31
N LYS A 859 -28.47 -46.03 -13.96
CA LYS A 859 -28.78 -46.59 -15.29
C LYS A 859 -30.23 -46.44 -15.79
N THR A 860 -30.37 -46.14 -17.08
CA THR A 860 -30.79 -47.06 -18.17
C THR A 860 -30.43 -46.39 -19.52
N GLY A 861 -30.10 -47.03 -20.65
CA GLY A 861 -30.16 -48.43 -21.08
C GLY A 861 -29.16 -48.71 -22.22
N THR A 862 -29.38 -49.78 -23.02
CA THR A 862 -28.32 -50.41 -23.84
C THR A 862 -28.37 -50.06 -25.33
N LEU A 863 -27.22 -49.78 -25.97
CA LEU A 863 -26.85 -50.39 -27.28
C LEU A 863 -25.35 -50.24 -27.68
N LYS A 864 -24.95 -51.13 -28.59
CA LYS A 864 -23.60 -51.45 -29.14
C LYS A 864 -23.30 -50.55 -30.37
N ARG A 865 -22.10 -50.40 -30.99
CA ARG A 865 -20.68 -50.81 -30.77
C ARG A 865 -19.80 -50.12 -31.85
N LYS A 866 -18.51 -49.84 -31.56
CA LYS A 866 -17.38 -49.71 -32.52
C LYS A 866 -17.49 -48.56 -33.57
N LEU A 867 -16.46 -48.16 -34.35
CA LEU A 867 -15.09 -48.70 -34.53
C LEU A 867 -14.02 -47.59 -34.58
N VAL A 868 -12.79 -47.94 -34.19
CA VAL A 868 -11.53 -47.16 -34.23
C VAL A 868 -11.04 -46.86 -35.65
N ARG A 869 -10.37 -45.70 -35.86
CA ARG A 869 -9.20 -45.63 -36.77
C ARG A 869 -8.06 -44.72 -36.27
N ARG A 870 -6.87 -45.31 -36.18
CA ARG A 870 -5.52 -44.69 -36.13
C ARG A 870 -5.10 -44.31 -37.58
N ALA A 871 -4.04 -43.55 -37.88
CA ALA A 871 -3.19 -42.55 -37.21
C ALA A 871 -2.10 -42.11 -38.25
N LYS A 872 -1.04 -41.40 -37.80
CA LYS A 872 0.30 -41.29 -38.45
C LYS A 872 0.38 -40.27 -39.63
N VAL A 873 1.54 -39.67 -39.99
CA VAL A 873 2.56 -38.87 -39.23
C VAL A 873 3.61 -38.34 -40.24
N VAL A 874 4.00 -37.06 -40.12
CA VAL A 874 5.25 -36.40 -40.62
C VAL A 874 5.60 -36.43 -42.13
N GLY A 875 5.92 -35.26 -42.67
CA GLY A 875 6.72 -35.07 -43.89
C GLY A 875 7.16 -33.60 -44.06
N LYS A 876 8.47 -33.32 -44.10
CA LYS A 876 9.04 -31.99 -44.42
C LYS A 876 9.54 -31.97 -45.87
N ARG A 877 9.32 -30.88 -46.62
CA ARG A 877 10.42 -30.00 -47.12
C ARG A 877 9.94 -28.79 -47.94
N ASN A 878 10.88 -27.86 -48.08
CA ASN A 878 10.78 -26.53 -48.68
C ASN A 878 10.51 -26.57 -50.21
N GLY A 879 9.96 -25.47 -50.74
CA GLY A 879 10.00 -25.11 -52.16
C GLY A 879 9.66 -23.61 -52.32
N LEU A 880 10.41 -22.88 -53.15
CA LEU A 880 10.11 -21.48 -53.50
C LEU A 880 9.20 -21.44 -54.75
N ALA A 881 8.23 -20.53 -54.78
CA ALA A 881 7.93 -19.65 -55.92
C ALA A 881 6.78 -18.67 -55.59
N THR A 882 6.85 -17.47 -56.16
CA THR A 882 5.74 -16.51 -56.29
C THR A 882 5.55 -16.18 -57.79
N PRO A 883 4.61 -15.30 -58.18
CA PRO A 883 3.19 -15.57 -58.44
C PRO A 883 2.97 -15.68 -59.99
N PRO A 884 1.97 -15.12 -60.74
CA PRO A 884 1.19 -13.88 -60.53
C PRO A 884 -0.35 -13.97 -60.77
N ASN A 885 -0.98 -12.80 -60.60
CA ASN A 885 -2.33 -12.34 -60.92
C ASN A 885 -3.07 -12.97 -62.12
N SER A 886 -4.41 -13.08 -61.99
CA SER A 886 -5.47 -12.60 -62.93
C SER A 886 -6.78 -13.41 -62.74
N ASN A 887 -8.00 -12.91 -63.00
CA ASN A 887 -8.57 -11.56 -62.88
C ASN A 887 -10.12 -11.67 -62.98
N PHE A 888 -10.85 -10.73 -62.39
CA PHE A 888 -12.17 -10.19 -62.83
C PHE A 888 -13.50 -11.03 -62.89
N VAL A 889 -14.58 -10.32 -62.47
CA VAL A 889 -15.92 -10.16 -63.11
C VAL A 889 -17.18 -10.94 -62.59
N ASN A 890 -17.98 -10.19 -61.80
CA ASN A 890 -19.45 -9.97 -61.80
C ASN A 890 -20.51 -11.06 -61.51
N GLY A 891 -21.63 -10.60 -60.90
CA GLY A 891 -22.94 -11.28 -60.76
C GLY A 891 -23.40 -11.42 -59.29
N LYS A 892 -23.95 -10.43 -58.56
CA LYS A 892 -25.01 -9.40 -58.79
C LYS A 892 -26.45 -9.96 -58.71
N VAL A 893 -27.30 -9.39 -57.81
CA VAL A 893 -28.80 -9.46 -57.74
C VAL A 893 -29.37 -10.84 -57.31
N SER A 894 -30.47 -11.05 -56.56
CA SER A 894 -31.54 -10.28 -55.83
C SER A 894 -32.01 -11.14 -54.61
N GLU A 895 -32.44 -10.68 -53.43
CA GLU A 895 -33.56 -9.80 -53.00
C GLU A 895 -34.88 -10.55 -52.63
N GLU A 896 -35.49 -10.23 -51.47
CA GLU A 896 -36.84 -10.59 -50.95
C GLU A 896 -37.17 -12.09 -50.67
N THR A 897 -38.22 -12.51 -49.95
CA THR A 897 -39.49 -11.84 -49.51
C THR A 897 -39.97 -12.26 -48.08
N ARG A 898 -40.96 -11.52 -47.52
CA ARG A 898 -41.64 -11.70 -46.22
C ARG A 898 -42.89 -12.61 -46.25
N THR A 899 -43.23 -13.22 -45.09
CA THR A 899 -44.59 -13.31 -44.44
C THR A 899 -44.39 -13.95 -43.05
N VAL A 900 -44.91 -13.52 -41.87
CA VAL A 900 -46.14 -12.84 -41.41
C VAL A 900 -47.37 -13.75 -41.25
N HIS A 901 -47.88 -13.88 -40.01
CA HIS A 901 -49.33 -14.02 -39.71
C HIS A 901 -49.72 -13.71 -38.25
N GLN A 902 -50.99 -13.35 -38.05
CA GLN A 902 -51.70 -13.07 -36.77
C GLN A 902 -52.89 -14.05 -36.61
N ALA A 903 -53.62 -14.17 -35.48
CA ALA A 903 -53.70 -13.35 -34.24
C ALA A 903 -53.57 -14.23 -32.96
N SER A 904 -54.24 -14.10 -31.79
CA SER A 904 -55.44 -13.35 -31.31
C SER A 904 -55.36 -13.03 -29.79
N SER A 905 -56.48 -12.67 -29.13
CA SER A 905 -56.54 -12.19 -27.73
C SER A 905 -57.75 -12.75 -26.93
N THR A 906 -57.69 -12.66 -25.59
CA THR A 906 -58.87 -12.57 -24.69
C THR A 906 -58.51 -11.88 -23.36
N THR A 907 -59.47 -11.18 -22.75
CA THR A 907 -59.33 -10.34 -21.54
C THR A 907 -60.16 -10.88 -20.38
N LEU A 908 -59.71 -10.68 -19.12
CA LEU A 908 -60.57 -10.70 -17.92
C LEU A 908 -59.84 -10.17 -16.66
N GLY A 909 -60.63 -9.68 -15.70
CA GLY A 909 -60.26 -9.19 -14.37
C GLY A 909 -61.48 -8.52 -13.72
N PRO A 910 -61.41 -7.95 -12.49
CA PRO A 910 -60.29 -7.94 -11.54
C PRO A 910 -60.63 -8.66 -10.21
N GLY A 911 -59.66 -8.75 -9.28
CA GLY A 911 -59.88 -9.24 -7.91
C GLY A 911 -58.94 -8.58 -6.90
N LYS A 912 -59.48 -8.11 -5.77
CA LYS A 912 -58.70 -7.44 -4.69
C LYS A 912 -58.22 -8.46 -3.65
N GLN A 913 -57.01 -8.30 -3.13
CA GLN A 913 -56.79 -8.24 -1.69
C GLN A 913 -55.47 -7.55 -1.31
N LEU A 914 -55.48 -6.85 -0.18
CA LEU A 914 -54.29 -6.26 0.44
C LEU A 914 -53.68 -7.27 1.43
N THR A 915 -52.35 -7.28 1.53
CA THR A 915 -51.63 -7.74 2.72
C THR A 915 -50.53 -6.74 3.07
N THR A 916 -50.91 -5.70 3.83
CA THR A 916 -49.98 -4.74 4.43
C THR A 916 -49.13 -5.43 5.50
N PHE A 917 -47.82 -5.49 5.32
CA PHE A 917 -46.90 -5.88 6.40
C PHE A 917 -46.45 -4.65 7.18
N LEU A 918 -47.12 -4.41 8.32
CA LEU A 918 -46.62 -3.54 9.37
C LEU A 918 -45.41 -4.19 10.04
N LEU A 919 -44.31 -3.45 10.15
CA LEU A 919 -43.21 -3.78 11.06
C LEU A 919 -43.08 -2.64 12.08
N THR A 920 -43.58 -2.89 13.28
CA THR A 920 -43.40 -2.03 14.45
C THR A 920 -41.99 -2.21 15.03
N SER A 921 -41.43 -1.11 15.54
CA SER A 921 -40.18 -1.10 16.31
C SER A 921 -40.27 -1.92 17.60
N ASP A 922 -39.16 -2.56 18.02
CA ASP A 922 -38.41 -2.04 19.19
C ASP A 922 -37.05 -2.72 19.46
N CYS A 923 -36.30 -2.16 20.42
CA CYS A 923 -35.15 -2.75 21.13
C CYS A 923 -33.84 -3.04 20.36
N GLY A 924 -33.21 -1.95 19.95
CA GLY A 924 -31.80 -1.58 20.18
C GLY A 924 -30.75 -2.60 20.69
N LEU A 925 -29.60 -2.58 20.00
CA LEU A 925 -28.27 -2.91 20.53
C LEU A 925 -27.23 -2.00 19.85
N SER A 926 -26.43 -1.27 20.63
CA SER A 926 -25.54 -0.22 20.11
C SER A 926 -24.10 -0.70 19.95
N SER A 927 -23.63 -0.87 18.72
CA SER A 927 -22.21 -1.04 18.38
C SER A 927 -21.79 0.04 17.37
N GLY A 928 -21.33 1.18 17.87
CA GLY A 928 -20.92 2.32 17.04
C GLY A 928 -19.53 2.12 16.44
N THR A 929 -19.48 1.62 15.20
CA THR A 929 -18.31 1.74 14.31
C THR A 929 -18.61 2.83 13.29
N GLY A 930 -18.04 4.02 13.47
CA GLY A 930 -18.19 5.12 12.50
C GLY A 930 -17.39 4.83 11.24
N PHE A 931 -18.05 4.82 10.09
CA PHE A 931 -17.38 4.84 8.79
C PHE A 931 -16.75 6.22 8.58
N CYS A 932 -15.47 6.27 8.23
CA CYS A 932 -14.69 7.50 8.08
C CYS A 932 -14.11 7.55 6.67
N PHE A 933 -14.93 7.96 5.71
CA PHE A 933 -14.56 7.97 4.29
C PHE A 933 -13.51 9.04 3.96
N ILE A 934 -12.84 8.85 2.82
CA ILE A 934 -11.99 9.85 2.15
C ILE A 934 -12.88 10.95 1.51
N LEU A 935 -13.62 11.65 2.35
CA LEU A 935 -14.33 12.93 2.12
C LEU A 935 -13.68 14.04 2.99
N THR A 936 -12.49 13.76 3.51
CA THR A 936 -11.72 14.47 4.55
C THR A 936 -11.05 15.76 4.06
N LEU A 937 -11.87 16.64 3.48
CA LEU A 937 -11.68 18.09 3.53
C LEU A 937 -12.91 18.83 4.10
N SER A 938 -13.93 18.09 4.57
CA SER A 938 -15.05 18.62 5.36
C SER A 938 -15.52 17.71 6.53
N ALA A 939 -15.21 16.41 6.49
CA ALA A 939 -15.69 15.44 7.48
C ALA A 939 -15.19 15.72 8.92
N LYS A 940 -16.12 16.04 9.82
CA LYS A 940 -15.87 16.37 11.24
C LYS A 940 -15.61 15.11 12.08
N ALA A 941 -14.60 15.14 12.95
CA ALA A 941 -14.35 14.10 13.96
C ALA A 941 -15.14 14.32 15.27
N HIS A 942 -15.44 13.24 16.00
CA HIS A 942 -16.21 13.26 17.26
C HIS A 942 -15.59 12.43 18.39
#